data_AF-A0A933ZPH3-F1
#
_entry.id   AF-A0A933ZPH3-F1
#
_cell.length_a   1.000
_cell.length_b   1.000
_cell.length_c   1.000
_cell.angle_alpha   90.00
_cell.angle_beta   90.00
_cell.angle_gamma   90.00
#
_symmetry.space_group_name_H-M   'P 1'
#
loop_
_entity.id
_entity.type
_entity.pdbx_description
1 polymer ?
#
loop_
_entity_poly.entity_id
_entity_poly.type
_entity_poly.pdbx_seq_one_letter_code
_entity_poly.pdbx_strand_id
1 'polypeptide(L)'
;MPSVTNLTTLAKQLATIGPDGRPEQTPKLTREDAQKLVESAQSGGITEHEKRQLTTVLNKYKDQFDPGAADLLKALLASPAPSPSPAPAASSQIKPIFYEGPATFTGAKFKPELLSGKFENLDPNKLGTTDVLFPQRDGTTKAVNVRDYHYELPEQPGKVGMHLIPVDNNAEGSAQMDGYLRKQMGLQPNEPIYALIAYIHPEGHSGSLKDLAGSKLKTEMGITHMGAYVGGGVTSNAPESYHSRSWGVENGYPCTAYQVSLDGVPQAELNKNFRLVDSAQNRQVEFPDDYKNDRLATYNLNSSLMFYRDWIKNEGYLKTENSWATYCAEHKTNVTNVGINLPHNEASFKEVFGEQEGADLWKSFTEKTYPETHNGEAWKPEFETHFEPLWKQNGLTAAQVRPFTKAEYDGYEKARFDGSLANGTYTGPKPLAPGVGMAWTPQSTADLVKNFVETYASFNKAGGFASAATVMSFVDTVKGRMGVDAKGFSEVATPILQKMMVAEAISRGVSSPEVLEGFAKEATGTLYVAFGGKAEDLGPGGTINENLMSLAKSSTATLGSSAGNIFQLAQGSDAARKATATNWLHDAIGSDLEKARNTAVSDASKVEFYSPPAVLERVINGMVPADKHVHIRALATAVSVQDVE
;
A
#
# COMPACT_ATOMS: atom_id res chain seq x y z
N MET A 1 27.40 40.85 11.55
CA MET A 1 27.01 39.54 12.10
C MET A 1 27.11 38.49 11.01
N PRO A 2 27.29 37.19 11.32
CA PRO A 2 26.92 36.14 10.36
C PRO A 2 25.45 36.34 9.98
N SER A 3 25.08 36.10 8.73
CA SER A 3 23.69 36.15 8.25
C SER A 3 22.78 35.35 9.18
N VAL A 4 21.85 36.01 9.87
CA VAL A 4 20.85 35.34 10.73
C VAL A 4 19.83 34.67 9.82
N THR A 5 19.84 33.35 9.75
CA THR A 5 18.94 32.58 8.85
C THR A 5 17.73 31.97 9.57
N ASN A 6 17.73 31.90 10.91
CA ASN A 6 16.57 31.42 11.69
C ASN A 6 16.53 31.95 13.14
N LEU A 7 15.37 31.83 13.79
CA LEU A 7 15.07 32.36 15.14
C LEU A 7 15.88 31.68 16.26
N THR A 8 16.21 30.41 16.11
CA THR A 8 17.05 29.66 17.07
C THR A 8 18.49 30.20 17.06
N THR A 9 19.01 30.53 15.87
CA THR A 9 20.33 31.14 15.70
C THR A 9 20.35 32.53 16.29
N LEU A 10 19.27 33.30 16.09
CA LEU A 10 19.10 34.61 16.71
C LEU A 10 19.11 34.52 18.24
N ALA A 11 18.31 33.62 18.82
CA ALA A 11 18.22 33.44 20.27
C ALA A 11 19.57 33.00 20.86
N LYS A 12 20.32 32.12 20.17
CA LYS A 12 21.66 31.69 20.58
C LYS A 12 22.69 32.83 20.50
N GLN A 13 22.68 33.62 19.43
CA GLN A 13 23.58 34.77 19.26
C GLN A 13 23.35 35.85 20.31
N LEU A 14 22.08 36.08 20.70
CA LEU A 14 21.71 37.00 21.79
C LEU A 14 21.92 36.38 23.19
N ALA A 15 22.01 35.04 23.30
CA ALA A 15 22.25 34.32 24.55
C ALA A 15 23.73 34.07 24.85
N THR A 16 24.64 34.15 23.86
CA THR A 16 26.10 34.11 24.05
C THR A 16 26.68 35.35 24.79
N ILE A 17 25.82 36.19 25.36
CA ILE A 17 26.18 37.24 26.30
C ILE A 17 26.55 36.57 27.64
N GLY A 18 27.84 36.63 27.98
CA GLY A 18 28.40 35.95 29.13
C GLY A 18 27.81 36.37 30.49
N PRO A 19 28.00 35.55 31.54
CA PRO A 19 27.45 35.73 32.90
C PRO A 19 28.01 36.94 33.69
N ASP A 20 28.91 37.73 33.11
CA ASP A 20 29.74 38.75 33.76
C ASP A 20 29.50 40.19 33.28
N GLY A 21 28.49 40.43 32.44
CA GLY A 21 27.73 41.69 32.44
C GLY A 21 28.44 42.97 31.95
N ARG A 22 29.46 42.90 31.09
CA ARG A 22 30.01 44.11 30.42
C ARG A 22 29.79 44.10 28.90
N PRO A 23 29.34 45.20 28.29
CA PRO A 23 29.17 45.29 26.84
C PRO A 23 30.48 45.75 26.17
N GLU A 24 31.17 44.86 25.46
CA GLU A 24 31.84 45.29 24.23
C GLU A 24 30.74 45.49 23.18
N GLN A 25 30.80 46.62 22.46
CA GLN A 25 29.77 47.14 21.55
C GLN A 25 29.09 46.03 20.74
N THR A 26 27.93 45.60 21.23
CA THR A 26 27.18 44.51 20.62
C THR A 26 26.51 45.05 19.36
N PRO A 27 26.66 44.40 18.19
CA PRO A 27 25.97 44.84 16.99
C PRO A 27 24.46 44.79 17.24
N LYS A 28 23.76 45.90 16.97
CA LYS A 28 22.30 45.94 17.05
C LYS A 28 21.71 45.04 15.98
N LEU A 29 20.59 44.40 16.29
CA LEU A 29 19.83 43.69 15.27
C LEU A 29 19.21 44.73 14.33
N THR A 30 19.66 44.71 13.07
CA THR A 30 19.27 45.72 12.11
C THR A 30 17.86 45.45 11.57
N ARG A 31 17.25 46.46 10.97
CA ARG A 31 15.97 46.30 10.26
C ARG A 31 16.07 45.28 9.12
N GLU A 32 17.23 45.16 8.46
CA GLU A 32 17.46 44.20 7.38
C GLU A 32 17.47 42.75 7.90
N ASP A 33 18.08 42.51 9.06
CA ASP A 33 18.08 41.19 9.71
C ASP A 33 16.65 40.78 10.13
N ALA A 34 15.89 41.73 10.69
CA ALA A 34 14.48 41.51 11.01
C ALA A 34 13.64 41.20 9.76
N GLN A 35 13.90 41.90 8.64
CA GLN A 35 13.21 41.67 7.38
C GLN A 35 13.47 40.27 6.81
N LYS A 36 14.73 39.78 6.86
CA LYS A 36 15.07 38.40 6.43
C LYS A 36 14.37 37.34 7.28
N LEU A 37 14.22 37.58 8.58
CA LEU A 37 13.46 36.70 9.47
C LEU A 37 11.96 36.71 9.15
N VAL A 38 11.40 37.87 8.81
CA VAL A 38 10.01 37.99 8.35
C VAL A 38 9.80 37.26 7.02
N GLU A 39 10.70 37.40 6.05
CA GLU A 39 10.63 36.70 4.76
C GLU A 39 10.76 35.19 4.90
N SER A 40 11.66 34.73 5.78
CA SER A 40 11.79 33.31 6.13
C SER A 40 10.50 32.78 6.78
N ALA A 41 9.91 33.52 7.73
CA ALA A 41 8.67 33.15 8.39
C ALA A 41 7.43 33.26 7.47
N GLN A 42 7.44 34.12 6.46
CA GLN A 42 6.36 34.22 5.46
C GLN A 42 6.39 33.04 4.47
N SER A 43 7.57 32.48 4.19
CA SER A 43 7.71 31.32 3.31
C SER A 43 7.50 29.97 4.02
N GLY A 44 7.81 29.88 5.32
CA GLY A 44 7.70 28.64 6.11
C GLY A 44 6.65 28.62 7.22
N GLY A 45 5.99 29.75 7.51
CA GLY A 45 5.19 29.93 8.73
C GLY A 45 6.05 30.22 9.97
N ILE A 46 5.43 30.68 11.05
CA ILE A 46 6.05 30.79 12.38
C ILE A 46 5.23 29.98 13.39
N THR A 47 5.87 29.03 14.08
CA THR A 47 5.20 28.17 15.07
C THR A 47 4.87 28.92 16.35
N GLU A 48 3.91 28.44 17.15
CA GLU A 48 3.60 29.05 18.46
C GLU A 48 4.78 28.99 19.44
N HIS A 49 5.66 27.99 19.33
CA HIS A 49 6.89 27.93 20.11
C HIS A 49 7.86 29.05 19.70
N GLU A 50 8.05 29.25 18.40
CA GLU A 50 8.88 30.33 17.86
C GLU A 50 8.29 31.70 18.17
N LYS A 51 6.96 31.85 18.16
CA LYS A 51 6.30 33.08 18.63
C LYS A 51 6.61 33.35 20.10
N ARG A 52 6.59 32.32 20.97
CA ARG A 52 6.97 32.45 22.40
C ARG A 52 8.44 32.80 22.58
N GLN A 53 9.33 32.18 21.81
CA GLN A 53 10.76 32.49 21.82
C GLN A 53 11.04 33.92 21.34
N LEU A 54 10.44 34.31 20.21
CA LEU A 54 10.56 35.65 19.64
C LEU A 54 9.97 36.70 20.59
N THR A 55 8.85 36.42 21.24
CA THR A 55 8.27 37.28 22.29
C THR A 55 9.24 37.44 23.46
N THR A 56 9.86 36.35 23.92
CA THR A 56 10.86 36.37 25.00
C THR A 56 12.07 37.20 24.60
N VAL A 57 12.56 37.03 23.37
CA VAL A 57 13.71 37.76 22.83
C VAL A 57 13.40 39.25 22.67
N LEU A 58 12.24 39.61 22.12
CA LEU A 58 11.80 41.00 21.97
C LEU A 58 11.64 41.70 23.33
N ASN A 59 11.14 40.98 24.34
CA ASN A 59 10.96 41.54 25.68
C ASN A 59 12.29 41.69 26.44
N LYS A 60 13.19 40.71 26.32
CA LYS A 60 14.46 40.66 27.06
C LYS A 60 15.53 41.57 26.46
N TYR A 61 15.56 41.75 25.14
CA TYR A 61 16.63 42.44 24.42
C TYR A 61 16.18 43.72 23.70
N LYS A 62 15.05 44.33 24.11
CA LYS A 62 14.42 45.48 23.44
C LYS A 62 15.37 46.63 23.09
N ASP A 63 16.40 46.89 23.91
CA ASP A 63 17.34 47.99 23.74
C ASP A 63 18.47 47.68 22.72
N GLN A 64 18.51 46.45 22.20
CA GLN A 64 19.48 45.97 21.20
C GLN A 64 18.90 45.91 19.77
N PHE A 65 17.65 46.32 19.58
CA PHE A 65 17.04 46.41 18.25
C PHE A 65 17.20 47.81 17.68
N ASP A 66 17.45 47.90 16.37
CA ASP A 66 17.35 49.18 15.67
C ASP A 66 15.89 49.67 15.61
N PRO A 67 15.67 51.00 15.52
CA PRO A 67 14.35 51.57 15.30
C PRO A 67 13.66 50.92 14.07
N GLY A 68 12.51 50.28 14.31
CA GLY A 68 11.72 49.58 13.27
C GLY A 68 12.00 48.09 13.10
N ALA A 69 13.12 47.54 13.62
CA ALA A 69 13.37 46.10 13.59
C ALA A 69 12.44 45.35 14.56
N ALA A 70 12.25 45.90 15.76
CA ALA A 70 11.31 45.36 16.75
C ALA A 70 9.86 45.41 16.25
N ASP A 71 9.49 46.44 15.47
CA ASP A 71 8.12 46.60 14.96
C ASP A 71 7.80 45.57 13.85
N LEU A 72 8.77 45.26 12.98
CA LEU A 72 8.63 44.18 11.98
C LEU A 72 8.41 42.82 12.64
N LEU A 73 9.17 42.51 13.69
CA LEU A 73 9.06 41.25 14.41
C LEU A 73 7.77 41.18 15.26
N LYS A 74 7.30 42.31 15.80
CA LYS A 74 5.97 42.39 16.45
C LYS A 74 4.83 42.23 15.47
N ALA A 75 4.94 42.78 14.26
CA ALA A 75 3.94 42.58 13.20
C ALA A 75 3.86 41.10 12.80
N LEU A 76 4.99 40.38 12.76
CA LEU A 76 5.03 38.94 12.53
C LEU A 76 4.30 38.14 13.64
N LEU A 77 4.42 38.56 14.90
CA LEU A 77 3.69 37.97 16.02
C LEU A 77 2.17 38.23 15.98
N ALA A 78 1.76 39.33 15.35
CA ALA A 78 0.37 39.72 15.19
C ALA A 78 -0.30 39.05 13.97
N SER A 79 0.47 38.40 13.10
CA SER A 79 -0.08 37.65 11.96
C SER A 79 -0.88 36.44 12.45
N PRO A 80 -2.14 36.26 11.99
CA PRO A 80 -2.93 35.08 12.31
C PRO A 80 -2.18 33.81 11.88
N ALA A 81 -2.27 32.75 12.68
CA ALA A 81 -1.69 31.46 12.32
C ALA A 81 -2.24 31.03 10.95
N PRO A 82 -1.41 30.45 10.06
CA PRO A 82 -1.93 29.89 8.81
C PRO A 82 -3.03 28.89 9.16
N SER A 83 -4.18 29.04 8.53
CA SER A 83 -5.29 28.10 8.66
C SER A 83 -4.78 26.68 8.40
N PRO A 84 -5.30 25.65 9.12
CA PRO A 84 -4.97 24.26 8.82
C PRO A 84 -5.18 24.03 7.32
N SER A 85 -4.16 23.47 6.66
CA SER A 85 -4.28 23.11 5.25
C SER A 85 -5.54 22.25 5.07
N PRO A 86 -6.39 22.55 4.08
CA PRO A 86 -7.50 21.68 3.76
C PRO A 86 -6.98 20.25 3.55
N ALA A 87 -7.76 19.27 4.00
CA ALA A 87 -7.49 17.87 3.73
C ALA A 87 -7.17 17.70 2.23
N PRO A 88 -6.15 16.91 1.86
CA PRO A 88 -5.84 16.67 0.46
C PRO A 88 -7.11 16.20 -0.27
N ALA A 89 -7.33 16.76 -1.46
CA ALA A 89 -8.45 16.40 -2.31
C ALA A 89 -8.54 14.88 -2.49
N ALA A 90 -9.77 14.38 -2.58
CA ALA A 90 -10.11 12.96 -2.75
C ALA A 90 -9.17 12.24 -3.72
N SER A 91 -8.89 10.96 -3.42
CA SER A 91 -8.09 10.05 -4.25
C SER A 91 -8.37 10.29 -5.74
N SER A 92 -7.31 10.48 -6.52
CA SER A 92 -7.47 10.82 -7.92
C SER A 92 -8.21 9.73 -8.71
N GLN A 93 -9.01 10.16 -9.69
CA GLN A 93 -9.75 9.24 -10.56
C GLN A 93 -8.85 8.42 -11.50
N ILE A 94 -7.58 8.79 -11.63
CA ILE A 94 -6.67 8.15 -12.58
C ILE A 94 -6.08 6.91 -11.92
N LYS A 95 -6.40 5.75 -12.49
CA LYS A 95 -5.76 4.48 -12.17
C LYS A 95 -4.48 4.36 -13.00
N PRO A 96 -3.28 4.49 -12.41
CA PRO A 96 -2.02 4.57 -13.16
C PRO A 96 -1.80 3.43 -14.16
N ILE A 97 -2.18 2.22 -13.77
CA ILE A 97 -2.05 1.03 -14.61
C ILE A 97 -2.84 1.06 -15.93
N PHE A 98 -3.90 1.86 -16.00
CA PHE A 98 -4.74 2.05 -17.19
C PHE A 98 -4.44 3.37 -17.92
N TYR A 99 -3.46 4.14 -17.48
CA TYR A 99 -3.11 5.40 -18.11
C TYR A 99 -2.37 5.21 -19.45
N GLU A 100 -2.94 5.77 -20.52
CA GLU A 100 -2.42 5.64 -21.89
C GLU A 100 -1.49 6.80 -22.32
N GLY A 101 -1.43 7.89 -21.54
CA GLY A 101 -0.58 9.03 -21.85
C GLY A 101 0.92 8.75 -21.63
N PRO A 102 1.82 9.69 -21.96
CA PRO A 102 3.26 9.55 -21.72
C PRO A 102 3.58 9.56 -20.22
N ALA A 103 4.57 8.77 -19.82
CA ALA A 103 5.10 8.78 -18.46
C ALA A 103 5.75 10.13 -18.15
N THR A 104 5.61 10.61 -16.93
CA THR A 104 6.28 11.83 -16.44
C THR A 104 7.28 11.45 -15.36
N PHE A 105 8.57 11.71 -15.62
CA PHE A 105 9.63 11.50 -14.64
C PHE A 105 10.13 12.85 -14.13
N THR A 106 10.24 12.99 -12.81
CA THR A 106 10.71 14.21 -12.15
C THR A 106 11.73 13.87 -11.07
N GLY A 107 12.54 14.85 -10.67
CA GLY A 107 13.62 14.64 -9.69
C GLY A 107 14.90 14.11 -10.33
N ALA A 108 15.60 13.22 -9.63
CA ALA A 108 16.86 12.65 -10.07
C ALA A 108 16.71 11.71 -11.28
N LYS A 109 17.84 11.38 -11.93
CA LYS A 109 17.91 10.44 -13.05
C LYS A 109 18.93 9.36 -12.75
N PHE A 110 18.61 8.12 -13.08
CA PHE A 110 19.56 7.01 -12.94
C PHE A 110 20.72 7.13 -13.91
N LYS A 111 21.90 6.73 -13.45
CA LYS A 111 23.09 6.62 -14.29
C LYS A 111 22.92 5.52 -15.35
N PRO A 112 23.42 5.71 -16.59
CA PRO A 112 23.30 4.72 -17.67
C PRO A 112 23.87 3.33 -17.34
N GLU A 113 24.96 3.24 -16.57
CA GLU A 113 25.58 1.98 -16.15
C GLU A 113 24.67 1.15 -15.23
N LEU A 114 23.84 1.81 -14.41
CA LEU A 114 22.89 1.13 -13.54
C LEU A 114 21.76 0.51 -14.36
N LEU A 115 21.25 1.26 -15.34
CA LEU A 115 20.19 0.84 -16.25
C LEU A 115 20.62 -0.36 -17.11
N SER A 116 21.85 -0.32 -17.62
CA SER A 116 22.43 -1.40 -18.44
C SER A 116 22.87 -2.63 -17.63
N GLY A 117 23.38 -2.42 -16.41
CA GLY A 117 23.83 -3.48 -15.52
C GLY A 117 22.74 -3.99 -14.56
N LYS A 118 22.61 -3.32 -13.41
CA LYS A 118 21.75 -3.75 -12.28
C LYS A 118 20.28 -3.92 -12.68
N PHE A 119 19.78 -3.11 -13.60
CA PHE A 119 18.38 -3.18 -14.06
C PHE A 119 18.20 -3.92 -15.39
N GLU A 120 19.14 -4.78 -15.78
CA GLU A 120 19.00 -5.70 -16.92
C GLU A 120 18.63 -4.99 -18.25
N ASN A 121 19.43 -3.99 -18.66
CA ASN A 121 19.21 -3.22 -19.90
C ASN A 121 17.85 -2.51 -19.96
N LEU A 122 17.40 -1.95 -18.83
CA LEU A 122 16.17 -1.18 -18.74
C LEU A 122 16.27 0.12 -19.55
N ASP A 123 15.34 0.33 -20.49
CA ASP A 123 15.15 1.63 -21.14
C ASP A 123 14.69 2.64 -20.08
N PRO A 124 15.39 3.79 -19.90
CA PRO A 124 14.98 4.79 -18.92
C PRO A 124 13.53 5.29 -19.10
N ASN A 125 12.97 5.24 -20.31
CA ASN A 125 11.57 5.63 -20.56
C ASN A 125 10.55 4.55 -20.11
N LYS A 126 11.03 3.34 -19.82
CA LYS A 126 10.24 2.21 -19.32
C LYS A 126 10.45 1.95 -17.83
N LEU A 127 11.23 2.77 -17.14
CA LEU A 127 11.34 2.69 -15.68
C LEU A 127 9.96 2.70 -15.05
N GLY A 128 9.68 1.75 -14.16
CA GLY A 128 8.36 1.64 -13.52
C GLY A 128 7.29 0.93 -14.33
N THR A 129 7.68 0.28 -15.43
CA THR A 129 6.79 -0.49 -16.30
C THR A 129 7.30 -1.90 -16.54
N THR A 130 6.40 -2.79 -16.95
CA THR A 130 6.69 -4.18 -17.32
C THR A 130 6.18 -4.49 -18.73
N ASP A 131 7.04 -5.03 -19.58
CA ASP A 131 6.70 -5.60 -20.88
C ASP A 131 6.29 -7.07 -20.74
N VAL A 132 5.00 -7.34 -20.91
CA VAL A 132 4.46 -8.70 -20.95
C VAL A 132 4.59 -9.25 -22.36
N LEU A 133 5.31 -10.37 -22.49
CA LEU A 133 5.61 -11.01 -23.76
C LEU A 133 4.57 -12.08 -24.09
N PHE A 134 3.77 -11.84 -25.12
CA PHE A 134 2.76 -12.77 -25.62
C PHE A 134 3.20 -13.44 -26.93
N PRO A 135 3.36 -14.78 -26.95
CA PRO A 135 3.64 -15.49 -28.19
C PRO A 135 2.47 -15.34 -29.17
N GLN A 136 2.77 -15.16 -30.44
CA GLN A 136 1.80 -15.06 -31.53
C GLN A 136 1.81 -16.34 -32.38
N ARG A 137 0.71 -16.61 -33.09
CA ARG A 137 0.59 -17.82 -33.94
C ARG A 137 1.60 -17.87 -35.08
N ASP A 138 2.11 -16.72 -35.53
CA ASP A 138 3.12 -16.61 -36.58
C ASP A 138 4.56 -16.79 -36.06
N GLY A 139 4.73 -17.14 -34.78
CA GLY A 139 6.04 -17.30 -34.14
C GLY A 139 6.66 -16.00 -33.65
N THR A 140 6.02 -14.85 -33.88
CA THR A 140 6.47 -13.56 -33.32
C THR A 140 6.05 -13.41 -31.86
N THR A 141 6.58 -12.38 -31.19
CA THR A 141 6.19 -12.01 -29.83
C THR A 141 5.64 -10.60 -29.82
N LYS A 142 4.46 -10.43 -29.24
CA LYS A 142 3.87 -9.12 -28.97
C LYS A 142 4.20 -8.71 -27.53
N ALA A 143 4.86 -7.58 -27.37
CA ALA A 143 5.04 -6.96 -26.05
C ALA A 143 3.84 -6.06 -25.72
N VAL A 144 3.32 -6.18 -24.50
CA VAL A 144 2.31 -5.28 -23.94
C VAL A 144 2.91 -4.61 -22.71
N ASN A 145 3.00 -3.29 -22.73
CA ASN A 145 3.54 -2.54 -21.61
C ASN A 145 2.47 -2.27 -20.53
N VAL A 146 2.86 -2.46 -19.27
CA VAL A 146 2.04 -2.29 -18.06
C VAL A 146 2.75 -1.34 -17.12
N ARG A 147 2.05 -0.34 -16.58
CA ARG A 147 2.60 0.63 -15.62
C ARG A 147 2.34 0.14 -14.20
N ASP A 148 3.24 -0.67 -13.66
CA ASP A 148 3.03 -1.33 -12.37
C ASP A 148 3.66 -0.60 -11.18
N TYR A 149 4.60 0.33 -11.39
CA TYR A 149 5.15 1.16 -10.30
C TYR A 149 4.89 2.66 -10.48
N HIS A 150 4.14 3.05 -11.52
CA HIS A 150 3.82 4.46 -11.74
C HIS A 150 2.66 4.89 -10.86
N TYR A 151 2.71 6.14 -10.42
CA TYR A 151 1.67 6.78 -9.66
C TYR A 151 1.34 8.16 -10.22
N GLU A 152 0.19 8.69 -9.84
CA GLU A 152 -0.12 10.09 -10.13
C GLU A 152 0.79 11.02 -9.33
N LEU A 153 1.43 11.96 -10.02
CA LEU A 153 2.37 12.89 -9.41
C LEU A 153 1.61 13.96 -8.61
N PRO A 154 1.82 14.08 -7.28
CA PRO A 154 1.10 15.04 -6.45
C PRO A 154 1.19 16.49 -6.93
N GLU A 155 2.32 16.87 -7.53
CA GLU A 155 2.60 18.23 -7.99
C GLU A 155 2.08 18.51 -9.41
N GLN A 156 1.66 17.48 -10.15
CA GLN A 156 1.19 17.59 -11.53
C GLN A 156 -0.09 16.76 -11.72
N PRO A 157 -1.25 17.25 -11.26
CA PRO A 157 -2.51 16.54 -11.42
C PRO A 157 -2.75 16.10 -12.87
N GLY A 158 -3.19 14.87 -13.07
CA GLY A 158 -3.37 14.31 -14.41
C GLY A 158 -2.12 13.68 -15.04
N LYS A 159 -0.95 13.78 -14.40
CA LYS A 159 0.30 13.16 -14.88
C LYS A 159 0.63 11.92 -14.07
N VAL A 160 0.99 10.85 -14.78
CA VAL A 160 1.37 9.55 -14.21
C VAL A 160 2.85 9.27 -14.52
N GLY A 161 3.60 8.81 -13.52
CA GLY A 161 4.99 8.41 -13.66
C GLY A 161 5.66 8.27 -12.29
N MET A 162 6.87 8.82 -12.13
CA MET A 162 7.63 8.69 -10.88
C MET A 162 8.37 10.00 -10.52
N HIS A 163 8.45 10.30 -9.23
CA HIS A 163 9.26 11.37 -8.66
C HIS A 163 10.45 10.76 -7.90
N LEU A 164 11.66 10.83 -8.47
CA LEU A 164 12.84 10.18 -7.91
C LEU A 164 13.59 11.15 -6.98
N ILE A 165 13.80 10.76 -5.72
CA ILE A 165 14.55 11.55 -4.74
C ILE A 165 15.78 10.76 -4.30
N PRO A 166 17.00 11.30 -4.48
CA PRO A 166 18.20 10.66 -3.96
C PRO A 166 18.19 10.72 -2.44
N VAL A 167 18.51 9.59 -1.82
CA VAL A 167 18.65 9.46 -0.37
C VAL A 167 19.95 8.76 0.00
N ASP A 168 20.37 8.99 1.23
CA ASP A 168 21.44 8.28 1.92
C ASP A 168 20.95 7.81 3.30
N ASN A 169 21.67 6.90 3.93
CA ASN A 169 21.33 6.27 5.21
C ASN A 169 21.58 7.17 6.44
N ASN A 170 21.48 8.49 6.27
CA ASN A 170 21.64 9.50 7.31
C ASN A 170 20.66 10.69 7.13
N ALA A 171 20.57 11.54 8.15
CA ALA A 171 19.64 12.66 8.18
C ALA A 171 19.92 13.69 7.09
N GLU A 172 21.19 14.06 6.90
CA GLU A 172 21.60 15.04 5.88
C GLU A 172 21.24 14.57 4.47
N GLY A 173 21.56 13.31 4.15
CA GLY A 173 21.25 12.71 2.85
C GLY A 173 19.78 12.38 2.65
N SER A 174 18.94 12.47 3.69
CA SER A 174 17.48 12.31 3.57
C SER A 174 16.72 13.64 3.69
N ALA A 175 17.41 14.78 3.87
CA ALA A 175 16.77 16.07 4.08
C ALA A 175 15.86 16.50 2.91
N GLN A 176 16.22 16.15 1.67
CA GLN A 176 15.38 16.41 0.50
C GLN A 176 14.08 15.60 0.55
N MET A 177 14.14 14.32 0.93
CA MET A 177 12.96 13.49 1.10
C MET A 177 12.08 14.02 2.23
N ASP A 178 12.67 14.39 3.38
CA ASP A 178 11.93 15.00 4.49
C ASP A 178 11.20 16.27 4.07
N GLY A 179 11.91 17.20 3.41
CA GLY A 179 11.31 18.43 2.92
C GLY A 179 10.18 18.17 1.92
N TYR A 180 10.35 17.21 1.02
CA TYR A 180 9.32 16.84 0.06
C TYR A 180 8.09 16.23 0.74
N LEU A 181 8.27 15.21 1.59
CA LEU A 181 7.17 14.57 2.30
C LEU A 181 6.41 15.56 3.19
N ARG A 182 7.12 16.44 3.91
CA ARG A 182 6.49 17.49 4.72
C ARG A 182 5.60 18.40 3.89
N LYS A 183 6.10 18.85 2.73
CA LYS A 183 5.31 19.66 1.79
C LYS A 183 4.06 18.92 1.31
N GLN A 184 4.20 17.67 0.85
CA GLN A 184 3.08 16.89 0.32
C GLN A 184 2.03 16.53 1.38
N MET A 185 2.49 16.27 2.60
CA MET A 185 1.64 15.92 3.75
C MET A 185 1.09 17.14 4.51
N GLY A 186 1.52 18.36 4.16
CA GLY A 186 1.13 19.58 4.87
C GLY A 186 1.67 19.70 6.29
N LEU A 187 2.84 19.14 6.57
CA LEU A 187 3.45 19.09 7.89
C LEU A 187 4.33 20.32 8.16
N GLN A 188 4.30 20.79 9.41
CA GLN A 188 5.23 21.77 9.95
C GLN A 188 6.64 21.16 10.12
N PRO A 189 7.70 21.98 10.28
CA PRO A 189 9.09 21.50 10.35
C PRO A 189 9.36 20.43 11.42
N ASN A 190 8.69 20.51 12.57
CA ASN A 190 8.93 19.62 13.72
C ASN A 190 7.86 18.52 13.88
N GLU A 191 6.86 18.47 13.01
CA GLU A 191 5.81 17.45 13.09
C GLU A 191 6.34 16.08 12.64
N PRO A 192 5.77 14.97 13.13
CA PRO A 192 6.28 13.64 12.77
C PRO A 192 5.98 13.29 11.32
N ILE A 193 6.98 12.76 10.62
CA ILE A 193 6.80 12.07 9.35
C ILE A 193 6.50 10.61 9.64
N TYR A 194 5.51 10.06 8.95
CA TYR A 194 5.30 8.62 8.83
C TYR A 194 4.81 8.33 7.41
N ALA A 195 5.57 7.57 6.65
CA ALA A 195 5.17 7.08 5.32
C ALA A 195 5.41 5.58 5.27
N LEU A 196 4.47 4.81 4.72
CA LEU A 196 4.79 3.42 4.37
C LEU A 196 5.78 3.44 3.20
N ILE A 197 6.70 2.49 3.14
CA ILE A 197 7.65 2.36 2.03
C ILE A 197 7.57 0.96 1.44
N ALA A 198 7.63 0.83 0.11
CA ALA A 198 7.62 -0.47 -0.56
C ALA A 198 8.74 -0.54 -1.60
N TYR A 199 9.53 -1.62 -1.54
CA TYR A 199 10.74 -1.81 -2.36
C TYR A 199 10.39 -2.47 -3.67
N ILE A 200 10.74 -1.82 -4.79
CA ILE A 200 10.41 -2.26 -6.15
C ILE A 200 11.61 -2.92 -6.82
N HIS A 201 11.38 -3.90 -7.69
CA HIS A 201 12.43 -4.56 -8.49
C HIS A 201 12.33 -4.12 -9.96
N PRO A 202 13.12 -3.12 -10.41
CA PRO A 202 13.08 -2.63 -11.80
C PRO A 202 13.63 -3.64 -12.81
N GLU A 203 14.52 -4.57 -12.42
CA GLU A 203 15.06 -5.63 -13.27
C GLU A 203 14.02 -6.69 -13.67
N GLY A 204 12.87 -6.71 -13.00
CA GLY A 204 11.72 -7.55 -13.34
C GLY A 204 10.84 -6.99 -14.46
N HIS A 205 11.36 -6.09 -15.30
CA HIS A 205 10.58 -5.29 -16.26
C HIS A 205 10.15 -6.02 -17.54
N SER A 206 10.50 -7.29 -17.75
CA SER A 206 10.10 -8.02 -18.96
C SER A 206 10.07 -9.53 -18.77
N GLY A 207 9.11 -10.20 -19.43
CA GLY A 207 9.02 -11.65 -19.41
C GLY A 207 7.70 -12.20 -19.97
N SER A 208 7.65 -13.53 -20.18
CA SER A 208 6.40 -14.22 -20.42
C SER A 208 5.55 -14.24 -19.15
N LEU A 209 4.23 -14.46 -19.25
CA LEU A 209 3.37 -14.58 -18.06
C LEU A 209 3.87 -15.60 -17.03
N LYS A 210 4.47 -16.70 -17.50
CA LYS A 210 5.08 -17.72 -16.63
C LYS A 210 6.29 -17.17 -15.88
N ASP A 211 7.16 -16.43 -16.56
CA ASP A 211 8.34 -15.81 -15.95
C ASP A 211 7.92 -14.74 -14.95
N LEU A 212 6.93 -13.92 -15.33
CA LEU A 212 6.36 -12.87 -14.47
C LEU A 212 5.76 -13.46 -13.19
N ALA A 213 4.93 -14.50 -13.29
CA ALA A 213 4.32 -15.15 -12.13
C ALA A 213 5.34 -15.90 -11.24
N GLY A 214 6.41 -16.44 -11.85
CA GLY A 214 7.41 -17.24 -11.17
C GLY A 214 8.65 -16.45 -10.75
N SER A 215 9.60 -16.34 -11.67
CA SER A 215 10.96 -15.85 -11.39
C SER A 215 11.06 -14.34 -11.18
N LYS A 216 10.12 -13.54 -11.72
CA LYS A 216 10.13 -12.08 -11.60
C LYS A 216 9.19 -11.55 -10.51
N LEU A 217 8.58 -12.42 -9.70
CA LEU A 217 7.77 -12.07 -8.51
C LEU A 217 6.61 -11.09 -8.78
N LYS A 218 6.07 -11.07 -10.00
CA LYS A 218 4.99 -10.16 -10.38
C LYS A 218 3.63 -10.58 -9.83
N THR A 219 3.52 -11.75 -9.19
CA THR A 219 2.41 -12.05 -8.27
C THR A 219 2.31 -11.06 -7.12
N GLU A 220 3.39 -10.32 -6.82
CA GLU A 220 3.40 -9.16 -5.92
C GLU A 220 3.89 -7.90 -6.64
N MET A 221 3.57 -7.78 -7.93
CA MET A 221 3.99 -6.68 -8.79
C MET A 221 5.52 -6.47 -8.86
N GLY A 222 6.34 -7.36 -8.29
CA GLY A 222 7.79 -7.17 -8.11
C GLY A 222 8.14 -6.31 -6.90
N ILE A 223 7.23 -6.22 -5.92
CA ILE A 223 7.44 -5.60 -4.61
C ILE A 223 7.73 -6.71 -3.59
N THR A 224 8.88 -6.66 -2.94
CA THR A 224 9.36 -7.74 -2.06
C THR A 224 9.36 -7.41 -0.58
N HIS A 225 9.36 -6.12 -0.24
CA HIS A 225 9.41 -5.67 1.15
C HIS A 225 8.55 -4.43 1.36
N MET A 226 7.92 -4.34 2.53
CA MET A 226 7.17 -3.18 2.99
C MET A 226 7.66 -2.75 4.38
N GLY A 227 7.99 -1.48 4.52
CA GLY A 227 8.45 -0.87 5.77
C GLY A 227 7.72 0.45 6.03
N ALA A 228 8.29 1.26 6.91
CA ALA A 228 7.90 2.65 7.09
C ALA A 228 9.14 3.55 7.13
N TYR A 229 9.00 4.78 6.65
CA TYR A 229 9.94 5.87 6.82
C TYR A 229 9.42 6.84 7.88
N VAL A 230 10.25 7.18 8.86
CA VAL A 230 9.85 7.98 10.03
C VAL A 230 10.55 9.34 10.12
N GLY A 231 11.23 9.75 9.04
CA GLY A 231 12.00 11.00 8.96
C GLY A 231 13.47 10.84 9.36
N GLY A 232 14.31 11.82 8.99
CA GLY A 232 15.71 11.89 9.39
C GLY A 232 16.58 10.71 8.92
N GLY A 233 16.23 10.07 7.79
CA GLY A 233 16.94 8.91 7.27
C GLY A 233 16.65 7.59 7.99
N VAL A 234 15.69 7.58 8.92
CA VAL A 234 15.34 6.39 9.71
C VAL A 234 14.15 5.66 9.10
N THR A 235 14.29 4.35 8.94
CA THR A 235 13.19 3.44 8.58
C THR A 235 12.85 2.49 9.71
N SER A 236 11.63 1.98 9.67
CA SER A 236 11.11 0.93 10.53
C SER A 236 10.70 -0.25 9.64
N ASN A 237 11.41 -1.36 9.77
CA ASN A 237 11.16 -2.60 9.02
C ASN A 237 10.84 -3.73 10.00
N ALA A 238 10.06 -4.72 9.57
CA ALA A 238 9.98 -5.99 10.27
C ALA A 238 10.79 -7.03 9.46
N PRO A 239 11.65 -7.85 10.10
CA PRO A 239 12.11 -7.69 11.48
C PRO A 239 12.90 -6.37 11.63
N GLU A 240 13.01 -5.88 12.86
CA GLU A 240 13.63 -4.58 13.16
C GLU A 240 15.05 -4.38 12.61
N SER A 241 15.82 -5.47 12.54
CA SER A 241 17.18 -5.48 12.00
C SER A 241 17.25 -5.37 10.48
N TYR A 242 16.13 -5.54 9.77
CA TYR A 242 16.09 -5.48 8.32
C TYR A 242 16.45 -4.07 7.84
N HIS A 243 17.45 -4.00 6.94
CA HIS A 243 18.11 -2.76 6.49
C HIS A 243 18.69 -1.88 7.61
N SER A 244 18.90 -2.40 8.83
CA SER A 244 19.53 -1.67 9.94
C SER A 244 18.91 -0.29 10.22
N ARG A 245 17.57 -0.18 10.14
CA ARG A 245 16.81 1.08 10.29
C ARG A 245 17.18 2.18 9.30
N SER A 246 17.62 1.81 8.10
CA SER A 246 17.97 2.72 7.01
C SER A 246 17.16 2.45 5.75
N TRP A 247 17.30 3.30 4.73
CA TRP A 247 16.60 3.12 3.46
C TRP A 247 16.94 1.80 2.77
N GLY A 248 18.12 1.22 2.99
CA GLY A 248 18.55 0.00 2.31
C GLY A 248 18.72 0.13 0.79
N VAL A 249 18.58 1.33 0.22
CA VAL A 249 18.65 1.57 -1.23
C VAL A 249 20.08 1.49 -1.78
N GLU A 250 21.09 1.74 -0.95
CA GLU A 250 22.51 1.78 -1.36
C GLU A 250 22.98 0.45 -1.99
N ASN A 251 22.64 -0.67 -1.34
CA ASN A 251 22.95 -2.02 -1.81
C ASN A 251 21.71 -2.79 -2.27
N GLY A 252 20.55 -2.14 -2.23
CA GLY A 252 19.25 -2.75 -2.51
C GLY A 252 18.59 -2.11 -3.70
N TYR A 253 17.27 -1.93 -3.59
CA TYR A 253 16.45 -1.44 -4.68
C TYR A 253 15.73 -0.14 -4.30
N PRO A 254 15.30 0.67 -5.29
CA PRO A 254 14.46 1.83 -5.02
C PRO A 254 13.22 1.46 -4.19
N CYS A 255 12.72 2.41 -3.40
CA CYS A 255 11.47 2.21 -2.67
C CYS A 255 10.52 3.41 -2.81
N THR A 256 9.24 3.13 -3.02
CA THR A 256 8.20 4.16 -3.10
C THR A 256 7.65 4.46 -1.72
N ALA A 257 7.53 5.75 -1.38
CA ALA A 257 6.92 6.25 -0.15
C ALA A 257 5.44 6.56 -0.37
N TYR A 258 4.61 6.09 0.55
CA TYR A 258 3.16 6.20 0.54
C TYR A 258 2.66 6.92 1.79
N GLN A 259 1.77 7.87 1.59
CA GLN A 259 0.98 8.49 2.64
C GLN A 259 -0.30 7.69 2.86
N VAL A 260 -0.65 7.50 4.13
CA VAL A 260 -1.98 7.09 4.56
C VAL A 260 -2.61 8.25 5.33
N SER A 261 -3.80 8.68 4.93
CA SER A 261 -4.59 9.70 5.63
C SER A 261 -5.98 9.19 5.98
N LEU A 262 -6.59 9.78 7.01
CA LEU A 262 -7.92 9.45 7.52
C LEU A 262 -8.79 10.71 7.49
N ASP A 263 -10.04 10.59 7.05
CA ASP A 263 -10.99 11.70 7.02
C ASP A 263 -11.07 12.42 8.37
N GLY A 264 -10.99 13.76 8.35
CA GLY A 264 -11.14 14.59 9.54
C GLY A 264 -9.95 14.57 10.51
N VAL A 265 -8.86 13.86 10.21
CA VAL A 265 -7.69 13.75 11.10
C VAL A 265 -6.50 14.52 10.52
N PRO A 266 -5.90 15.48 11.27
CA PRO A 266 -4.68 16.14 10.85
C PRO A 266 -3.55 15.13 10.61
N GLN A 267 -2.81 15.27 9.50
CA GLN A 267 -1.78 14.30 9.14
C GLN A 267 -0.68 14.17 10.21
N ALA A 268 -0.31 15.27 10.88
CA ALA A 268 0.65 15.24 11.98
C ALA A 268 0.20 14.37 13.15
N GLU A 269 -1.09 14.45 13.49
CA GLU A 269 -1.72 13.65 14.55
C GLU A 269 -1.73 12.16 14.19
N LEU A 270 -2.09 11.86 12.95
CA LEU A 270 -2.13 10.48 12.46
C LEU A 270 -0.73 9.88 12.34
N ASN A 271 0.25 10.62 11.82
CA ASN A 271 1.65 10.20 11.74
C ASN A 271 2.23 9.93 13.13
N LYS A 272 1.91 10.79 14.10
CA LYS A 272 2.28 10.59 15.50
C LYS A 272 1.73 9.25 16.00
N ASN A 273 0.44 8.99 15.77
CA ASN A 273 -0.19 7.74 16.19
C ASN A 273 0.44 6.51 15.53
N PHE A 274 0.70 6.56 14.22
CA PHE A 274 1.38 5.46 13.53
C PHE A 274 2.77 5.18 14.09
N ARG A 275 3.57 6.21 14.40
CA ARG A 275 4.89 6.02 15.03
C ARG A 275 4.79 5.34 16.40
N LEU A 276 3.76 5.66 17.20
CA LEU A 276 3.54 5.02 18.50
C LEU A 276 3.23 3.53 18.35
N VAL A 277 2.31 3.19 17.45
CA VAL A 277 1.93 1.80 17.15
C VAL A 277 3.12 1.03 16.61
N ASP A 278 3.80 1.59 15.62
CA ASP A 278 4.91 0.92 14.94
C ASP A 278 6.08 0.67 15.91
N SER A 279 6.47 1.66 16.71
CA SER A 279 7.50 1.49 17.75
C SER A 279 7.13 0.43 18.79
N ALA A 280 5.84 0.32 19.12
CA ALA A 280 5.35 -0.68 20.07
C ALA A 280 5.36 -2.10 19.48
N GLN A 281 4.94 -2.26 18.22
CA GLN A 281 4.77 -3.58 17.60
C GLN A 281 6.05 -4.13 16.97
N ASN A 282 6.94 -3.29 16.47
CA ASN A 282 8.04 -3.74 15.61
C ASN A 282 9.19 -4.47 16.36
N ARG A 283 9.13 -4.53 17.70
CA ARG A 283 10.18 -5.11 18.55
C ARG A 283 10.00 -6.60 18.75
N GLN A 284 10.99 -7.42 18.43
CA GLN A 284 10.93 -8.89 18.59
C GLN A 284 9.92 -9.56 17.63
N VAL A 285 9.55 -8.89 16.54
CA VAL A 285 8.81 -9.52 15.46
C VAL A 285 9.70 -10.55 14.80
N GLU A 286 9.22 -11.78 14.76
CA GLU A 286 9.84 -12.87 14.02
C GLU A 286 9.10 -13.08 12.70
N PHE A 287 9.86 -13.42 11.66
CA PHE A 287 9.28 -13.80 10.39
C PHE A 287 8.82 -15.26 10.43
N PRO A 288 7.74 -15.57 9.71
CA PRO A 288 7.36 -16.96 9.47
C PRO A 288 8.48 -17.71 8.70
N ASP A 289 8.62 -19.01 8.96
CA ASP A 289 9.57 -19.86 8.23
C ASP A 289 9.29 -19.89 6.71
N ASP A 290 8.01 -19.81 6.32
CA ASP A 290 7.55 -19.76 4.94
C ASP A 290 6.63 -18.56 4.72
N TYR A 291 7.21 -17.38 4.55
CA TYR A 291 6.45 -16.14 4.31
C TYR A 291 5.56 -16.18 3.05
N LYS A 292 5.88 -17.02 2.06
CA LYS A 292 5.06 -17.12 0.85
C LYS A 292 3.74 -17.82 1.11
N ASN A 293 3.73 -18.76 2.07
CA ASN A 293 2.53 -19.48 2.48
C ASN A 293 2.12 -19.13 3.91
N ASP A 294 2.47 -17.92 4.38
CA ASP A 294 2.08 -17.45 5.69
C ASP A 294 0.60 -17.03 5.73
N ARG A 295 0.05 -17.11 6.93
CA ARG A 295 -1.38 -16.93 7.22
C ARG A 295 -1.52 -15.64 8.00
N LEU A 296 -2.24 -14.68 7.44
CA LEU A 296 -2.55 -13.45 8.16
C LEU A 296 -3.56 -13.73 9.27
N ALA A 297 -3.13 -13.93 10.52
CA ALA A 297 -4.06 -14.08 11.65
C ALA A 297 -4.86 -12.79 11.94
N THR A 298 -4.29 -11.62 11.63
CA THR A 298 -4.90 -10.30 11.83
C THR A 298 -5.73 -9.84 10.62
N TYR A 299 -6.54 -10.74 10.05
CA TYR A 299 -7.32 -10.51 8.82
C TYR A 299 -8.64 -9.74 9.06
N ASN A 300 -8.94 -9.38 10.30
CA ASN A 300 -10.09 -8.55 10.66
C ASN A 300 -9.73 -7.61 11.83
N LEU A 301 -10.51 -6.54 12.01
CA LEU A 301 -10.23 -5.53 13.04
C LEU A 301 -10.16 -6.12 14.46
N ASN A 302 -11.06 -7.05 14.83
CA ASN A 302 -11.05 -7.66 16.17
C ASN A 302 -9.73 -8.41 16.44
N SER A 303 -9.23 -9.15 15.45
CA SER A 303 -7.95 -9.87 15.54
C SER A 303 -6.73 -8.95 15.51
N SER A 304 -6.76 -7.84 14.77
CA SER A 304 -5.72 -6.80 14.82
C SER A 304 -5.61 -6.15 16.20
N LEU A 305 -6.75 -5.77 16.79
CA LEU A 305 -6.80 -5.18 18.13
C LEU A 305 -6.42 -6.22 19.21
N MET A 306 -6.81 -7.48 19.04
CA MET A 306 -6.37 -8.59 19.90
C MET A 306 -4.85 -8.75 19.85
N PHE A 307 -4.26 -8.79 18.65
CA PHE A 307 -2.81 -8.87 18.49
C PHE A 307 -2.13 -7.72 19.23
N TYR A 308 -2.57 -6.48 19.03
CA TYR A 308 -1.96 -5.32 19.67
C TYR A 308 -2.06 -5.35 21.20
N ARG A 309 -3.24 -5.70 21.72
CA ARG A 309 -3.49 -5.89 23.15
C ARG A 309 -2.54 -6.92 23.75
N ASP A 310 -2.47 -8.09 23.13
CA ASP A 310 -1.72 -9.24 23.63
C ASP A 310 -0.22 -9.04 23.46
N TRP A 311 0.18 -8.22 22.48
CA TRP A 311 1.56 -7.74 22.33
C TRP A 311 1.98 -6.82 23.49
N ILE A 312 1.15 -5.84 23.88
CA ILE A 312 1.42 -4.97 25.05
C ILE A 312 1.51 -5.82 26.33
N LYS A 313 0.67 -6.84 26.46
CA LYS A 313 0.70 -7.80 27.58
C LYS A 313 1.89 -8.77 27.53
N ASN A 314 2.63 -8.80 26.43
CA ASN A 314 3.74 -9.73 26.21
C ASN A 314 3.30 -11.21 26.29
N GLU A 315 2.15 -11.52 25.70
CA GLU A 315 1.61 -12.89 25.63
C GLU A 315 2.53 -13.80 24.80
N GLY A 316 2.91 -14.94 25.36
CA GLY A 316 3.94 -15.81 24.79
C GLY A 316 3.57 -16.42 23.43
N TYR A 317 2.28 -16.68 23.20
CA TYR A 317 1.82 -17.37 21.99
C TYR A 317 2.12 -16.57 20.71
N LEU A 318 2.16 -15.23 20.77
CA LEU A 318 2.51 -14.36 19.65
C LEU A 318 3.97 -14.54 19.18
N LYS A 319 4.82 -15.17 20.00
CA LYS A 319 6.25 -15.40 19.72
C LYS A 319 6.59 -16.86 19.48
N THR A 320 5.70 -17.78 19.87
CA THR A 320 5.96 -19.22 19.80
C THR A 320 5.07 -19.95 18.80
N GLU A 321 3.92 -19.40 18.44
CA GLU A 321 3.00 -19.98 17.47
C GLU A 321 3.23 -19.34 16.09
N ASN A 322 3.71 -20.11 15.10
CA ASN A 322 4.02 -19.61 13.76
C ASN A 322 2.81 -18.97 13.05
N SER A 323 1.56 -19.32 13.42
CA SER A 323 0.36 -18.69 12.86
C SER A 323 0.17 -17.22 13.25
N TRP A 324 0.95 -16.72 14.22
CA TRP A 324 0.94 -15.33 14.66
C TRP A 324 2.21 -14.57 14.26
N ALA A 325 3.17 -15.25 13.63
CA ALA A 325 4.27 -14.58 12.97
C ALA A 325 3.71 -13.64 11.90
N THR A 326 4.40 -12.53 11.66
CA THR A 326 4.00 -11.58 10.61
C THR A 326 5.21 -11.24 9.79
N TYR A 327 5.17 -11.51 8.49
CA TYR A 327 6.17 -10.94 7.60
C TYR A 327 5.93 -9.43 7.39
N CYS A 328 6.88 -8.76 6.74
CA CYS A 328 6.94 -7.30 6.68
C CYS A 328 5.63 -6.60 6.30
N ALA A 329 4.95 -7.07 5.25
CA ALA A 329 3.76 -6.42 4.77
C ALA A 329 2.53 -6.63 5.66
N GLU A 330 2.40 -7.82 6.24
CA GLU A 330 1.37 -8.13 7.23
C GLU A 330 1.57 -7.33 8.50
N HIS A 331 2.82 -7.21 8.96
CA HIS A 331 3.16 -6.41 10.11
C HIS A 331 2.75 -4.95 9.92
N LYS A 332 3.16 -4.32 8.81
CA LYS A 332 2.79 -2.92 8.53
C LYS A 332 1.30 -2.74 8.26
N THR A 333 0.63 -3.75 7.71
CA THR A 333 -0.84 -3.75 7.59
C THR A 333 -1.50 -3.72 8.97
N ASN A 334 -1.02 -4.52 9.92
CA ASN A 334 -1.54 -4.51 11.29
C ASN A 334 -1.27 -3.17 11.98
N VAL A 335 -0.05 -2.62 11.85
CA VAL A 335 0.29 -1.28 12.34
C VAL A 335 -0.65 -0.22 11.78
N THR A 336 -0.94 -0.27 10.47
CA THR A 336 -1.89 0.66 9.86
C THR A 336 -3.30 0.51 10.44
N ASN A 337 -3.80 -0.72 10.54
CA ASN A 337 -5.15 -0.98 11.04
C ASN A 337 -5.33 -0.58 12.51
N VAL A 338 -4.32 -0.79 13.35
CA VAL A 338 -4.34 -0.30 14.75
C VAL A 338 -4.22 1.23 14.77
N GLY A 339 -3.30 1.80 13.99
CA GLY A 339 -3.03 3.24 13.99
C GLY A 339 -4.17 4.13 13.51
N ILE A 340 -5.11 3.62 12.71
CA ILE A 340 -6.31 4.38 12.34
C ILE A 340 -7.53 4.11 13.24
N ASN A 341 -7.47 3.07 14.08
CA ASN A 341 -8.61 2.62 14.91
C ASN A 341 -8.43 2.84 16.42
N LEU A 342 -7.20 3.10 16.88
CA LEU A 342 -6.89 3.29 18.30
C LEU A 342 -6.04 4.56 18.49
N PRO A 343 -6.68 5.71 18.80
CA PRO A 343 -5.96 6.87 19.32
C PRO A 343 -5.30 6.49 20.65
N HIS A 344 -4.02 6.84 20.82
CA HIS A 344 -3.23 6.52 21.99
C HIS A 344 -3.50 7.51 23.12
N ASN A 345 -4.59 7.27 23.84
CA ASN A 345 -4.93 7.91 25.10
C ASN A 345 -5.74 6.93 25.97
N GLU A 346 -5.83 7.20 27.27
CA GLU A 346 -6.52 6.30 28.21
C GLU A 346 -7.99 6.07 27.85
N ALA A 347 -8.71 7.10 27.42
CA ALA A 347 -10.14 7.02 27.12
C ALA A 347 -10.41 6.06 25.95
N SER A 348 -9.63 6.14 24.87
CA SER A 348 -9.74 5.23 23.74
C SER A 348 -9.42 3.78 24.12
N PHE A 349 -8.41 3.57 24.97
CA PHE A 349 -8.06 2.24 25.46
C PHE A 349 -9.20 1.65 26.29
N LYS A 350 -9.80 2.44 27.20
CA LYS A 350 -10.97 2.03 27.98
C LYS A 350 -12.18 1.72 27.13
N GLU A 351 -12.40 2.51 26.08
CA GLU A 351 -13.52 2.29 25.17
C GLU A 351 -13.39 0.97 24.40
N VAL A 352 -12.21 0.67 23.87
CA VAL A 352 -11.99 -0.52 23.03
C VAL A 352 -11.79 -1.80 23.84
N PHE A 353 -11.04 -1.71 24.94
CA PHE A 353 -10.64 -2.87 25.75
C PHE A 353 -11.48 -3.05 27.02
N GLY A 354 -12.38 -2.11 27.33
CA GLY A 354 -13.16 -2.08 28.56
C GLY A 354 -12.49 -1.27 29.67
N GLU A 355 -13.27 -0.80 30.64
CA GLU A 355 -12.84 0.20 31.63
C GLU A 355 -11.57 -0.20 32.41
N GLN A 356 -11.56 -1.41 32.98
CA GLN A 356 -10.43 -1.87 33.81
C GLN A 356 -9.24 -2.30 32.94
N GLU A 357 -9.48 -3.19 31.97
CA GLU A 357 -8.42 -3.73 31.12
C GLU A 357 -7.77 -2.63 30.27
N GLY A 358 -8.55 -1.68 29.74
CA GLY A 358 -8.05 -0.54 29.00
C GLY A 358 -7.18 0.39 29.85
N ALA A 359 -7.54 0.65 31.11
CA ALA A 359 -6.70 1.42 32.03
C ALA A 359 -5.35 0.73 32.29
N ASP A 360 -5.39 -0.59 32.52
CA ASP A 360 -4.19 -1.40 32.79
C ASP A 360 -3.27 -1.50 31.56
N LEU A 361 -3.87 -1.61 30.37
CA LEU A 361 -3.16 -1.61 29.09
C LEU A 361 -2.55 -0.25 28.80
N TRP A 362 -3.28 0.84 29.02
CA TRP A 362 -2.76 2.19 28.84
C TRP A 362 -1.54 2.44 29.73
N LYS A 363 -1.67 2.10 31.02
CA LYS A 363 -0.55 2.17 31.96
C LYS A 363 0.64 1.31 31.50
N SER A 364 0.39 0.08 31.07
CA SER A 364 1.44 -0.81 30.56
C SER A 364 2.10 -0.26 29.30
N PHE A 365 1.32 0.35 28.41
CA PHE A 365 1.83 0.99 27.21
C PHE A 365 2.79 2.14 27.58
N THR A 366 2.36 3.07 28.42
CA THR A 366 3.16 4.25 28.80
C THR A 366 4.39 3.90 29.65
N GLU A 367 4.31 2.87 30.49
CA GLU A 367 5.39 2.51 31.43
C GLU A 367 6.36 1.46 30.87
N LYS A 368 5.90 0.53 30.02
CA LYS A 368 6.68 -0.66 29.60
C LYS A 368 6.87 -0.76 28.09
N THR A 369 5.85 -0.45 27.30
CA THR A 369 5.90 -0.59 25.83
C THR A 369 6.52 0.64 25.15
N TYR A 370 6.34 1.82 25.73
CA TYR A 370 7.04 3.06 25.37
C TYR A 370 8.18 3.40 26.37
N PRO A 371 9.18 2.53 26.58
CA PRO A 371 10.26 2.85 27.49
C PRO A 371 11.16 3.93 26.87
N GLU A 372 11.62 4.84 27.73
CA GLU A 372 12.57 5.92 27.39
C GLU A 372 13.83 5.40 26.68
N THR A 373 14.32 4.23 27.11
CA THR A 373 15.52 3.58 26.55
C THR A 373 15.43 3.28 25.06
N HIS A 374 14.22 3.20 24.50
CA HIS A 374 14.00 2.86 23.10
C HIS A 374 13.52 4.06 22.27
N ASN A 375 12.74 4.95 22.88
CA ASN A 375 12.18 6.12 22.21
C ASN A 375 13.00 7.41 22.41
N GLY A 376 14.03 7.36 23.26
CA GLY A 376 14.91 8.49 23.57
C GLY A 376 14.36 9.44 24.64
N GLU A 377 13.09 9.31 25.00
CA GLU A 377 12.45 10.06 26.08
C GLU A 377 11.31 9.27 26.74
N ALA A 378 11.09 9.52 28.04
CA ALA A 378 9.96 8.96 28.78
C ALA A 378 8.63 9.47 28.23
N TRP A 379 7.56 8.68 28.43
CA TRP A 379 6.21 9.08 28.04
C TRP A 379 5.79 10.42 28.67
N LYS A 380 5.11 11.26 27.90
CA LYS A 380 4.56 12.54 28.34
C LYS A 380 3.12 12.71 27.84
N PRO A 381 2.23 13.43 28.56
CA PRO A 381 0.85 13.62 28.13
C PRO A 381 0.71 14.26 26.74
N GLU A 382 1.65 15.12 26.33
CA GLU A 382 1.65 15.69 24.98
C GLU A 382 1.88 14.66 23.87
N PHE A 383 2.23 13.41 24.18
CA PHE A 383 2.31 12.30 23.21
C PHE A 383 0.98 11.61 22.98
N GLU A 384 -0.03 11.87 23.81
CA GLU A 384 -1.36 11.34 23.57
C GLU A 384 -1.89 11.79 22.21
N THR A 385 -2.67 10.92 21.58
CA THR A 385 -3.34 11.26 20.33
C THR A 385 -4.85 11.22 20.47
N HIS A 386 -5.53 12.13 19.79
CA HIS A 386 -6.98 12.34 19.87
C HIS A 386 -7.57 12.56 18.49
N PHE A 387 -8.35 11.60 18.02
CA PHE A 387 -9.12 11.68 16.80
C PHE A 387 -10.28 10.68 16.82
N GLU A 388 -11.23 10.84 15.91
CA GLU A 388 -12.29 9.85 15.73
C GLU A 388 -11.75 8.64 14.94
N PRO A 389 -11.73 7.43 15.53
CA PRO A 389 -11.20 6.25 14.87
C PRO A 389 -12.07 5.79 13.69
N LEU A 390 -11.45 5.11 12.72
CA LEU A 390 -12.13 4.63 11.52
C LEU A 390 -13.41 3.84 11.81
N TRP A 391 -13.39 2.94 12.80
CA TRP A 391 -14.57 2.15 13.13
C TRP A 391 -15.79 3.00 13.53
N LYS A 392 -15.58 4.14 14.22
CA LYS A 392 -16.67 5.08 14.53
C LYS A 392 -17.17 5.81 13.29
N GLN A 393 -16.26 6.22 12.41
CA GLN A 393 -16.62 6.86 11.13
C GLN A 393 -17.48 5.92 10.27
N ASN A 394 -17.24 4.61 10.38
CA ASN A 394 -18.05 3.56 9.75
C ASN A 394 -19.35 3.21 10.50
N GLY A 395 -19.66 3.88 11.60
CA GLY A 395 -20.86 3.64 12.40
C GLY A 395 -20.84 2.36 13.22
N LEU A 396 -19.67 1.76 13.45
CA LEU A 396 -19.52 0.61 14.33
C LEU A 396 -19.53 1.06 15.80
N THR A 397 -19.86 0.13 16.68
CA THR A 397 -19.85 0.33 18.14
C THR A 397 -18.63 -0.32 18.78
N ALA A 398 -18.24 0.15 19.97
CA ALA A 398 -17.17 -0.46 20.77
C ALA A 398 -17.38 -1.97 20.99
N ALA A 399 -18.63 -2.40 21.19
CA ALA A 399 -18.98 -3.81 21.36
C ALA A 399 -18.70 -4.66 20.11
N GLN A 400 -18.87 -4.09 18.91
CA GLN A 400 -18.60 -4.78 17.65
C GLN A 400 -17.10 -4.91 17.36
N VAL A 401 -16.29 -3.93 17.77
CA VAL A 401 -14.84 -3.93 17.53
C VAL A 401 -14.03 -4.54 18.67
N ARG A 402 -14.68 -4.93 19.78
CA ARG A 402 -14.03 -5.53 20.94
C ARG A 402 -13.08 -6.66 20.49
N PRO A 403 -11.81 -6.65 20.93
CA PRO A 403 -10.88 -7.73 20.63
C PRO A 403 -11.30 -9.03 21.32
N PHE A 404 -11.04 -10.14 20.65
CA PHE A 404 -11.27 -11.47 21.21
C PHE A 404 -10.26 -11.79 22.30
N THR A 405 -10.62 -12.63 23.26
CA THR A 405 -9.64 -13.38 24.05
C THR A 405 -9.06 -14.51 23.19
N LYS A 406 -7.90 -15.06 23.57
CA LYS A 406 -7.31 -16.21 22.85
C LYS A 406 -8.27 -17.40 22.76
N ALA A 407 -9.00 -17.71 23.84
CA ALA A 407 -9.98 -18.79 23.85
C ALA A 407 -11.18 -18.53 22.91
N GLU A 408 -11.66 -17.29 22.81
CA GLU A 408 -12.70 -16.90 21.86
C GLU A 408 -12.22 -17.03 20.42
N TYR A 409 -10.99 -16.59 20.13
CA TYR A 409 -10.38 -16.72 18.81
C TYR A 409 -10.20 -18.19 18.41
N ASP A 410 -9.60 -19.00 19.29
CA ASP A 410 -9.37 -20.43 19.03
C ASP A 410 -10.70 -21.18 18.86
N GLY A 411 -11.72 -20.83 19.65
CA GLY A 411 -13.06 -21.38 19.52
C GLY A 411 -13.71 -21.03 18.18
N TYR A 412 -13.57 -19.79 17.73
CA TYR A 412 -14.05 -19.35 16.42
C TYR A 412 -13.32 -20.04 15.26
N GLU A 413 -11.99 -20.06 15.26
CA GLU A 413 -11.20 -20.71 14.21
C GLU A 413 -11.49 -22.21 14.15
N LYS A 414 -11.58 -22.88 15.31
CA LYS A 414 -12.01 -24.29 15.38
C LYS A 414 -13.38 -24.48 14.73
N ALA A 415 -14.34 -23.63 15.06
CA ALA A 415 -15.71 -23.72 14.53
C ALA A 415 -15.78 -23.50 13.01
N ARG A 416 -14.88 -22.67 12.48
CA ARG A 416 -14.74 -22.41 11.06
C ARG A 416 -14.26 -23.64 10.30
N PHE A 417 -13.24 -24.33 10.81
CA PHE A 417 -12.65 -25.51 10.16
C PHE A 417 -13.43 -26.81 10.38
N ASP A 418 -14.10 -26.98 11.53
CA ASP A 418 -14.91 -28.18 11.80
C ASP A 418 -16.34 -28.13 11.21
N GLY A 419 -16.68 -27.03 10.54
CA GLY A 419 -17.96 -26.82 9.87
C GLY A 419 -19.10 -26.42 10.79
N SER A 420 -18.89 -26.31 12.11
CA SER A 420 -19.94 -25.89 13.05
C SER A 420 -20.39 -24.43 12.82
N LEU A 421 -19.52 -23.56 12.31
CA LEU A 421 -19.88 -22.22 11.90
C LEU A 421 -20.84 -22.23 10.70
N ALA A 422 -20.53 -23.02 9.66
CA ALA A 422 -21.36 -23.16 8.46
C ALA A 422 -22.71 -23.83 8.76
N ASN A 423 -22.73 -24.78 9.71
CA ASN A 423 -23.94 -25.46 10.16
C ASN A 423 -24.76 -24.65 11.18
N GLY A 424 -24.29 -23.45 11.57
CA GLY A 424 -25.00 -22.57 12.48
C GLY A 424 -25.04 -23.04 13.94
N THR A 425 -24.17 -23.98 14.34
CA THR A 425 -24.13 -24.55 15.69
C THR A 425 -23.16 -23.83 16.63
N TYR A 426 -22.29 -22.96 16.10
CA TYR A 426 -21.38 -22.15 16.91
C TYR A 426 -22.10 -20.94 17.53
N THR A 427 -22.05 -20.83 18.85
CA THR A 427 -22.72 -19.77 19.65
C THR A 427 -21.76 -18.73 20.23
N GLY A 428 -20.45 -18.88 20.01
CA GLY A 428 -19.46 -17.93 20.49
C GLY A 428 -19.44 -16.64 19.67
N PRO A 429 -18.57 -15.67 20.05
CA PRO A 429 -18.45 -14.42 19.32
C PRO A 429 -17.91 -14.65 17.91
N LYS A 430 -18.37 -13.82 16.97
CA LYS A 430 -17.91 -13.80 15.57
C LYS A 430 -17.23 -12.46 15.30
N PRO A 431 -16.06 -12.45 14.64
CA PRO A 431 -15.37 -11.21 14.36
C PRO A 431 -16.14 -10.43 13.29
N LEU A 432 -15.77 -9.17 13.09
CA LEU A 432 -16.15 -8.43 11.90
C LEU A 432 -15.64 -9.16 10.65
N ALA A 433 -16.37 -9.01 9.55
CA ALA A 433 -15.94 -9.53 8.26
C ALA A 433 -14.60 -8.88 7.84
N PRO A 434 -13.75 -9.60 7.09
CA PRO A 434 -12.50 -9.03 6.55
C PRO A 434 -12.75 -7.71 5.81
N GLY A 435 -11.90 -6.72 6.03
CA GLY A 435 -12.01 -5.38 5.43
C GLY A 435 -12.95 -4.41 6.15
N VAL A 436 -13.86 -4.87 7.01
CA VAL A 436 -14.76 -3.97 7.78
C VAL A 436 -13.98 -3.30 8.91
N GLY A 437 -13.91 -1.95 8.87
CA GLY A 437 -13.15 -1.17 9.84
C GLY A 437 -11.62 -1.28 9.67
N MET A 438 -11.15 -1.73 8.50
CA MET A 438 -9.74 -1.85 8.17
C MET A 438 -9.37 -0.83 7.08
N ALA A 439 -8.10 -0.44 7.00
CA ALA A 439 -7.60 0.50 5.99
C ALA A 439 -7.89 0.02 4.56
N TRP A 440 -7.73 -1.28 4.35
CA TRP A 440 -8.02 -2.00 3.12
C TRP A 440 -8.42 -3.44 3.43
N THR A 441 -9.06 -4.09 2.46
CA THR A 441 -9.45 -5.50 2.60
C THR A 441 -8.23 -6.42 2.46
N PRO A 442 -7.98 -7.35 3.40
CA PRO A 442 -6.98 -8.40 3.22
C PRO A 442 -7.27 -9.24 1.96
N GLN A 443 -6.22 -9.68 1.28
CA GLN A 443 -6.38 -10.37 0.00
C GLN A 443 -6.55 -11.86 0.20
N SER A 444 -7.49 -12.46 -0.52
CA SER A 444 -7.59 -13.91 -0.66
C SER A 444 -6.70 -14.43 -1.79
N THR A 445 -6.50 -15.74 -1.88
CA THR A 445 -5.83 -16.33 -3.05
C THR A 445 -6.59 -16.06 -4.36
N ALA A 446 -7.91 -15.88 -4.33
CA ALA A 446 -8.68 -15.47 -5.50
C ALA A 446 -8.31 -14.04 -5.95
N ASP A 447 -8.07 -13.14 -5.00
CA ASP A 447 -7.60 -11.78 -5.29
C ASP A 447 -6.19 -11.78 -5.89
N LEU A 448 -5.30 -12.69 -5.46
CA LEU A 448 -3.98 -12.87 -6.08
C LEU A 448 -4.12 -13.14 -7.58
N VAL A 449 -4.93 -14.14 -7.95
CA VAL A 449 -5.14 -14.54 -9.35
C VAL A 449 -5.79 -13.42 -10.14
N LYS A 450 -6.87 -12.82 -9.59
CA LYS A 450 -7.56 -11.67 -10.20
C LYS A 450 -6.59 -10.52 -10.46
N ASN A 451 -5.85 -10.08 -9.45
CA ASN A 451 -4.97 -8.92 -9.53
C ASN A 451 -3.82 -9.18 -10.51
N PHE A 452 -3.26 -10.40 -10.55
CA PHE A 452 -2.25 -10.75 -11.56
C PHE A 452 -2.82 -10.71 -12.98
N VAL A 453 -4.01 -11.27 -13.20
CA VAL A 453 -4.69 -11.24 -14.51
C VAL A 453 -5.01 -9.80 -14.92
N GLU A 454 -5.61 -9.00 -14.05
CA GLU A 454 -5.93 -7.59 -14.35
C GLU A 454 -4.67 -6.74 -14.60
N THR A 455 -3.53 -7.10 -14.00
CA THR A 455 -2.29 -6.38 -14.20
C THR A 455 -1.59 -6.79 -15.50
N TYR A 456 -1.28 -8.08 -15.64
CA TYR A 456 -0.35 -8.57 -16.66
C TYR A 456 -1.02 -9.31 -17.82
N ALA A 457 -2.28 -9.74 -17.66
CA ALA A 457 -3.04 -10.44 -18.70
C ALA A 457 -4.43 -9.83 -18.89
N SER A 458 -4.57 -8.50 -18.73
CA SER A 458 -5.88 -7.85 -18.73
C SER A 458 -6.62 -8.06 -20.04
N PHE A 459 -7.93 -8.30 -19.96
CA PHE A 459 -8.75 -8.59 -21.12
C PHE A 459 -8.63 -7.52 -22.22
N ASN A 460 -8.61 -6.23 -21.83
CA ASN A 460 -8.52 -5.12 -22.78
C ASN A 460 -7.20 -5.10 -23.60
N LYS A 461 -6.09 -5.56 -23.02
CA LYS A 461 -4.76 -5.55 -23.66
C LYS A 461 -4.35 -6.91 -24.24
N ALA A 462 -4.65 -7.99 -23.53
CA ALA A 462 -4.22 -9.36 -23.83
C ALA A 462 -5.31 -10.22 -24.49
N GLY A 463 -6.59 -9.87 -24.31
CA GLY A 463 -7.74 -10.65 -24.80
C GLY A 463 -8.16 -11.81 -23.89
N GLY A 464 -9.30 -12.42 -24.20
CA GLY A 464 -9.92 -13.45 -23.36
C GLY A 464 -9.12 -14.75 -23.30
N PHE A 465 -8.46 -15.15 -24.39
CA PHE A 465 -7.66 -16.39 -24.42
C PHE A 465 -6.46 -16.33 -23.47
N ALA A 466 -5.69 -15.23 -23.52
CA ALA A 466 -4.54 -15.04 -22.64
C ALA A 466 -4.97 -14.89 -21.18
N SER A 467 -6.06 -14.16 -20.92
CA SER A 467 -6.66 -14.03 -19.58
C SER A 467 -7.03 -15.41 -19.00
N ALA A 468 -7.75 -16.22 -19.79
CA ALA A 468 -8.21 -17.55 -19.40
C ALA A 468 -7.05 -18.52 -19.15
N ALA A 469 -6.04 -18.53 -20.02
CA ALA A 469 -4.83 -19.33 -19.85
C ALA A 469 -4.08 -18.95 -18.58
N THR A 470 -4.01 -17.65 -18.29
CA THR A 470 -3.37 -17.13 -17.08
C THR A 470 -4.07 -17.64 -15.83
N VAL A 471 -5.41 -17.53 -15.75
CA VAL A 471 -6.18 -18.10 -14.63
C VAL A 471 -5.83 -19.57 -14.43
N MET A 472 -5.86 -20.37 -15.50
CA MET A 472 -5.58 -21.80 -15.41
C MET A 472 -4.14 -22.14 -14.98
N SER A 473 -3.16 -21.28 -15.28
CA SER A 473 -1.78 -21.47 -14.85
C SER A 473 -1.58 -21.38 -13.33
N PHE A 474 -2.54 -20.83 -12.58
CA PHE A 474 -2.47 -20.74 -11.12
C PHE A 474 -2.94 -22.00 -10.39
N VAL A 475 -3.37 -23.06 -11.07
CA VAL A 475 -3.91 -24.27 -10.42
C VAL A 475 -2.96 -24.85 -9.37
N ASP A 476 -1.66 -24.94 -9.66
CA ASP A 476 -0.66 -25.47 -8.73
C ASP A 476 -0.38 -24.49 -7.58
N THR A 477 -0.39 -23.18 -7.86
CA THR A 477 -0.27 -22.14 -6.84
C THR A 477 -1.44 -22.19 -5.85
N VAL A 478 -2.67 -22.31 -6.35
CA VAL A 478 -3.88 -22.42 -5.52
C VAL A 478 -3.85 -23.72 -4.69
N LYS A 479 -3.45 -24.83 -5.31
CA LYS A 479 -3.26 -26.10 -4.59
C LYS A 479 -2.22 -25.99 -3.49
N GLY A 480 -1.08 -25.36 -3.76
CA GLY A 480 -0.02 -25.14 -2.77
C GLY A 480 -0.48 -24.29 -1.59
N ARG A 481 -1.12 -23.14 -1.90
CA ARG A 481 -1.55 -22.14 -0.92
C ARG A 481 -2.76 -22.56 -0.10
N MET A 482 -3.80 -23.09 -0.75
CA MET A 482 -5.11 -23.36 -0.13
C MET A 482 -5.38 -24.84 0.12
N GLY A 483 -4.63 -25.75 -0.51
CA GLY A 483 -4.95 -27.19 -0.51
C GLY A 483 -6.11 -27.58 -1.44
N VAL A 484 -6.65 -26.65 -2.23
CA VAL A 484 -7.72 -26.92 -3.21
C VAL A 484 -7.14 -27.68 -4.40
N ASP A 485 -7.70 -28.86 -4.69
CA ASP A 485 -7.22 -29.68 -5.81
C ASP A 485 -7.63 -29.11 -7.19
N ALA A 486 -7.12 -29.72 -8.26
CA ALA A 486 -7.39 -29.26 -9.61
C ALA A 486 -8.89 -29.29 -9.96
N LYS A 487 -9.65 -30.24 -9.40
CA LYS A 487 -11.09 -30.35 -9.64
C LYS A 487 -11.84 -29.20 -8.97
N GLY A 488 -11.61 -28.96 -7.69
CA GLY A 488 -12.19 -27.84 -6.95
C GLY A 488 -11.82 -26.50 -7.57
N PHE A 489 -10.57 -26.35 -8.02
CA PHE A 489 -10.14 -25.17 -8.77
C PHE A 489 -10.93 -24.99 -10.07
N SER A 490 -11.05 -26.03 -10.89
CA SER A 490 -11.82 -25.97 -12.14
C SER A 490 -13.30 -25.68 -11.92
N GLU A 491 -13.93 -26.19 -10.86
CA GLU A 491 -15.33 -25.90 -10.52
C GLU A 491 -15.58 -24.40 -10.22
N VAL A 492 -14.60 -23.73 -9.62
CA VAL A 492 -14.64 -22.29 -9.34
C VAL A 492 -14.24 -21.46 -10.55
N ALA A 493 -13.21 -21.87 -11.29
CA ALA A 493 -12.66 -21.12 -12.41
C ALA A 493 -13.54 -21.18 -13.67
N THR A 494 -14.17 -22.31 -13.97
CA THR A 494 -14.89 -22.52 -15.26
C THR A 494 -15.97 -21.46 -15.53
N PRO A 495 -16.83 -21.07 -14.58
CA PRO A 495 -17.80 -19.98 -14.79
C PRO A 495 -17.18 -18.63 -15.16
N ILE A 496 -15.96 -18.35 -14.67
CA ILE A 496 -15.19 -17.14 -15.02
C ILE A 496 -14.65 -17.27 -16.45
N LEU A 497 -14.06 -18.42 -16.80
CA LEU A 497 -13.53 -18.69 -18.15
C LEU A 497 -14.63 -18.59 -19.22
N GLN A 498 -15.82 -19.12 -18.91
CA GLN A 498 -17.02 -19.00 -19.75
C GLN A 498 -17.37 -17.55 -20.06
N LYS A 499 -17.37 -16.69 -19.04
CA LYS A 499 -17.63 -15.25 -19.21
C LYS A 499 -16.50 -14.57 -19.99
N MET A 500 -15.24 -14.94 -19.76
CA MET A 500 -14.13 -14.46 -20.59
C MET A 500 -14.31 -14.78 -22.08
N MET A 501 -14.85 -15.97 -22.41
CA MET A 501 -15.13 -16.34 -23.81
C MET A 501 -16.32 -15.59 -24.41
N VAL A 502 -17.36 -15.31 -23.62
CA VAL A 502 -18.46 -14.43 -24.05
C VAL A 502 -17.95 -13.02 -24.33
N ALA A 503 -17.10 -12.47 -23.45
CA ALA A 503 -16.47 -11.17 -23.66
C ALA A 503 -15.57 -11.16 -24.91
N GLU A 504 -14.80 -12.23 -25.15
CA GLU A 504 -13.98 -12.37 -26.36
C GLU A 504 -14.84 -12.41 -27.64
N ALA A 505 -16.01 -13.08 -27.61
CA ALA A 505 -16.94 -13.07 -28.74
C ALA A 505 -17.48 -11.64 -29.02
N ILE A 506 -17.84 -10.89 -27.96
CA ILE A 506 -18.29 -9.50 -28.05
C ILE A 506 -17.18 -8.63 -28.66
N SER A 507 -15.94 -8.74 -28.15
CA SER A 507 -14.81 -7.92 -28.60
C SER A 507 -14.48 -8.15 -30.08
N ARG A 508 -14.63 -9.40 -30.56
CA ARG A 508 -14.43 -9.79 -31.95
C ARG A 508 -15.58 -9.44 -32.89
N GLY A 509 -16.70 -8.92 -32.39
CA GLY A 509 -17.82 -8.51 -33.25
C GLY A 509 -18.67 -9.68 -33.75
N VAL A 510 -18.70 -10.79 -33.02
CA VAL A 510 -19.53 -11.96 -33.37
C VAL A 510 -21.01 -11.54 -33.38
N SER A 511 -21.66 -11.61 -34.54
CA SER A 511 -22.95 -10.93 -34.78
C SER A 511 -24.03 -11.81 -35.41
N SER A 512 -23.74 -13.09 -35.70
CA SER A 512 -24.74 -14.05 -36.18
C SER A 512 -24.50 -15.46 -35.61
N PRO A 513 -25.51 -16.35 -35.64
CA PRO A 513 -25.37 -17.73 -35.20
C PRO A 513 -24.25 -18.49 -35.91
N GLU A 514 -24.10 -18.31 -37.22
CA GLU A 514 -23.09 -19.00 -38.05
C GLU A 514 -21.67 -18.56 -37.67
N VAL A 515 -21.49 -17.25 -37.45
CA VAL A 515 -20.21 -16.69 -36.99
C VAL A 515 -19.89 -17.17 -35.58
N LEU A 516 -20.90 -17.27 -34.71
CA LEU A 516 -20.74 -17.76 -33.34
C LEU A 516 -20.32 -19.25 -33.31
N GLU A 517 -20.90 -20.09 -34.17
CA GLU A 517 -20.51 -21.50 -34.27
C GLU A 517 -19.04 -21.64 -34.72
N GLY A 518 -18.64 -20.86 -35.73
CA GLY A 518 -17.26 -20.80 -36.19
C GLY A 518 -16.30 -20.34 -35.08
N PHE A 519 -16.67 -19.26 -34.37
CA PHE A 519 -15.90 -18.76 -33.24
C PHE A 519 -15.80 -19.78 -32.11
N ALA A 520 -16.87 -20.48 -31.73
CA ALA A 520 -16.85 -21.47 -30.65
C ALA A 520 -15.88 -22.62 -30.95
N LYS A 521 -15.80 -23.08 -32.21
CA LYS A 521 -14.83 -24.09 -32.65
C LYS A 521 -13.39 -23.56 -32.55
N GLU A 522 -13.14 -22.34 -33.07
CA GLU A 522 -11.83 -21.69 -32.98
C GLU A 522 -11.40 -21.49 -31.52
N ALA A 523 -12.31 -20.99 -30.68
CA ALA A 523 -12.07 -20.69 -29.28
C ALA A 523 -11.71 -21.96 -28.50
N THR A 524 -12.43 -23.05 -28.75
CA THR A 524 -12.16 -24.35 -28.11
C THR A 524 -10.77 -24.86 -28.48
N GLY A 525 -10.39 -24.84 -29.76
CA GLY A 525 -9.04 -25.24 -30.19
C GLY A 525 -7.94 -24.33 -29.64
N THR A 526 -8.20 -23.02 -29.58
CA THR A 526 -7.24 -22.04 -29.03
C THR A 526 -7.03 -22.24 -27.54
N LEU A 527 -8.09 -22.43 -26.77
CA LEU A 527 -8.01 -22.71 -25.33
C LEU A 527 -7.33 -24.05 -25.06
N TYR A 528 -7.57 -25.09 -25.87
CA TYR A 528 -6.87 -26.37 -25.72
C TYR A 528 -5.35 -26.18 -25.74
N VAL A 529 -4.84 -25.44 -26.73
CA VAL A 529 -3.41 -25.12 -26.83
C VAL A 529 -2.97 -24.24 -25.65
N ALA A 530 -3.75 -23.21 -25.31
CA ALA A 530 -3.42 -22.30 -24.23
C ALA A 530 -3.38 -22.97 -22.85
N PHE A 531 -4.13 -24.05 -22.65
CA PHE A 531 -4.10 -24.89 -21.44
C PHE A 531 -2.98 -25.95 -21.45
N GLY A 532 -2.08 -25.91 -22.43
CA GLY A 532 -0.90 -26.77 -22.51
C GLY A 532 -1.00 -27.93 -23.52
N GLY A 533 -2.10 -27.99 -24.29
CA GLY A 533 -2.21 -28.89 -25.43
C GLY A 533 -1.30 -28.46 -26.59
N LYS A 534 -1.05 -29.36 -27.53
CA LYS A 534 -0.25 -29.05 -28.72
C LYS A 534 -1.13 -28.78 -29.93
N ALA A 535 -0.73 -27.87 -30.80
CA ALA A 535 -1.52 -27.56 -32.00
C ALA A 535 -1.65 -28.79 -32.93
N GLU A 536 -0.62 -29.64 -32.94
CA GLU A 536 -0.56 -30.87 -33.71
C GLU A 536 -1.60 -31.91 -33.25
N ASP A 537 -2.03 -31.87 -31.99
CA ASP A 537 -3.04 -32.79 -31.45
C ASP A 537 -4.42 -32.58 -32.10
N LEU A 538 -4.68 -31.38 -32.63
CA LEU A 538 -5.95 -31.02 -33.27
C LEU A 538 -5.96 -31.32 -34.78
N GLY A 539 -4.81 -31.71 -35.35
CA GLY A 539 -4.66 -32.04 -36.77
C GLY A 539 -5.03 -33.49 -37.11
N PRO A 540 -5.05 -33.86 -38.41
CA PRO A 540 -5.30 -35.24 -38.83
C PRO A 540 -4.28 -36.21 -38.22
N GLY A 541 -4.75 -37.22 -37.49
CA GLY A 541 -3.90 -38.21 -36.81
C GLY A 541 -3.31 -37.74 -35.48
N GLY A 542 -3.66 -36.55 -35.00
CA GLY A 542 -3.28 -36.05 -33.68
C GLY A 542 -3.92 -36.86 -32.54
N THR A 543 -3.29 -36.85 -31.36
CA THR A 543 -3.81 -37.51 -30.15
C THR A 543 -4.24 -36.45 -29.15
N ILE A 544 -5.56 -36.28 -29.00
CA ILE A 544 -6.13 -35.25 -28.12
C ILE A 544 -5.95 -35.65 -26.65
N ASN A 545 -5.49 -34.71 -25.83
CA ASN A 545 -5.60 -34.81 -24.39
C ASN A 545 -7.06 -34.52 -23.96
N GLU A 546 -7.81 -35.57 -23.66
CA GLU A 546 -9.25 -35.48 -23.35
C GLU A 546 -9.56 -34.56 -22.15
N ASN A 547 -8.67 -34.49 -21.15
CA ASN A 547 -8.88 -33.61 -19.99
C ASN A 547 -8.79 -32.14 -20.38
N LEU A 548 -7.78 -31.77 -21.16
CA LEU A 548 -7.61 -30.39 -21.65
C LEU A 548 -8.72 -30.02 -22.64
N MET A 549 -9.13 -30.95 -23.50
CA MET A 549 -10.22 -30.73 -24.45
C MET A 549 -11.57 -30.57 -23.73
N SER A 550 -11.83 -31.38 -22.70
CA SER A 550 -13.04 -31.26 -21.88
C SER A 550 -13.10 -29.92 -21.16
N LEU A 551 -11.98 -29.45 -20.61
CA LEU A 551 -11.88 -28.11 -20.01
C LEU A 551 -12.10 -26.99 -21.03
N ALA A 552 -11.49 -27.10 -22.22
CA ALA A 552 -11.66 -26.12 -23.30
C ALA A 552 -13.12 -26.05 -23.78
N LYS A 553 -13.78 -27.20 -23.97
CA LYS A 553 -15.22 -27.28 -24.30
C LYS A 553 -16.09 -26.70 -23.19
N SER A 554 -15.76 -26.98 -21.93
CA SER A 554 -16.49 -26.45 -20.78
C SER A 554 -16.39 -24.92 -20.70
N SER A 555 -15.22 -24.37 -21.06
CA SER A 555 -14.98 -22.92 -21.11
C SER A 555 -15.75 -22.22 -22.25
N THR A 556 -16.18 -22.94 -23.29
CA THR A 556 -16.94 -22.37 -24.42
C THR A 556 -18.43 -22.74 -24.40
N ALA A 557 -18.87 -23.56 -23.43
CA ALA A 557 -20.20 -24.16 -23.40
C ALA A 557 -21.36 -23.14 -23.33
N THR A 558 -21.14 -21.95 -22.76
CA THR A 558 -22.18 -20.92 -22.58
C THR A 558 -22.32 -19.96 -23.76
N LEU A 559 -21.48 -20.06 -24.78
CA LEU A 559 -21.51 -19.14 -25.93
C LEU A 559 -22.88 -19.18 -26.63
N GLY A 560 -23.42 -20.37 -26.87
CA GLY A 560 -24.72 -20.53 -27.53
C GLY A 560 -25.88 -19.96 -26.73
N SER A 561 -25.94 -20.20 -25.42
CA SER A 561 -26.98 -19.64 -24.55
C SER A 561 -26.82 -18.12 -24.33
N SER A 562 -25.63 -17.57 -24.58
CA SER A 562 -25.33 -16.14 -24.47
C SER A 562 -25.46 -15.38 -25.80
N ALA A 563 -25.86 -16.05 -26.89
CA ALA A 563 -25.87 -15.50 -28.25
C ALA A 563 -26.59 -14.14 -28.36
N GLY A 564 -27.77 -14.00 -27.73
CA GLY A 564 -28.52 -12.74 -27.75
C GLY A 564 -27.74 -11.56 -27.16
N ASN A 565 -27.11 -11.76 -26.01
CA ASN A 565 -26.27 -10.74 -25.38
C ASN A 565 -25.03 -10.44 -26.24
N ILE A 566 -24.39 -11.47 -26.79
CA ILE A 566 -23.21 -11.31 -27.65
C ILE A 566 -23.57 -10.42 -28.85
N PHE A 567 -24.63 -10.75 -29.60
CA PHE A 567 -25.00 -10.01 -30.81
C PHE A 567 -25.41 -8.57 -30.52
N GLN A 568 -26.08 -8.34 -29.39
CA GLN A 568 -26.48 -7.00 -28.97
C GLN A 568 -25.26 -6.14 -28.61
N LEU A 569 -24.28 -6.70 -27.90
CA LEU A 569 -23.12 -5.96 -27.39
C LEU A 569 -21.97 -5.87 -28.40
N ALA A 570 -21.95 -6.74 -29.40
CA ALA A 570 -20.94 -6.82 -30.46
C ALA A 570 -21.09 -5.73 -31.55
N GLN A 571 -21.78 -4.62 -31.25
CA GLN A 571 -22.04 -3.55 -32.20
C GLN A 571 -21.01 -2.41 -32.09
N GLY A 572 -20.82 -1.65 -33.17
CA GLY A 572 -19.94 -0.48 -33.19
C GLY A 572 -18.48 -0.79 -33.58
N SER A 573 -17.58 0.16 -33.34
CA SER A 573 -16.16 0.05 -33.70
C SER A 573 -15.41 -0.94 -32.80
N ASP A 574 -14.25 -1.42 -33.27
CA ASP A 574 -13.40 -2.36 -32.51
C ASP A 574 -13.04 -1.84 -31.11
N ALA A 575 -12.72 -0.55 -30.99
CA ALA A 575 -12.42 0.08 -29.71
C ALA A 575 -13.64 0.11 -28.79
N ALA A 576 -14.82 0.47 -29.32
CA ALA A 576 -16.06 0.50 -28.55
C ALA A 576 -16.48 -0.90 -28.08
N ARG A 577 -16.34 -1.91 -28.94
CA ARG A 577 -16.63 -3.31 -28.59
C ARG A 577 -15.70 -3.84 -27.51
N LYS A 578 -14.39 -3.55 -27.59
CA LYS A 578 -13.42 -3.94 -26.55
C LYS A 578 -13.72 -3.30 -25.20
N ALA A 579 -14.04 -2.00 -25.19
CA ALA A 579 -14.44 -1.31 -23.96
C ALA A 579 -15.72 -1.92 -23.37
N THR A 580 -16.74 -2.14 -24.21
CA THR A 580 -18.01 -2.77 -23.82
C THR A 580 -17.80 -4.17 -23.25
N ALA A 581 -17.02 -5.01 -23.93
CA ALA A 581 -16.70 -6.37 -23.49
C ALA A 581 -15.93 -6.37 -22.16
N THR A 582 -14.98 -5.45 -21.97
CA THR A 582 -14.21 -5.31 -20.72
C THR A 582 -15.12 -4.97 -19.55
N ASN A 583 -15.97 -3.96 -19.71
CA ASN A 583 -16.90 -3.54 -18.65
C ASN A 583 -17.90 -4.65 -18.34
N TRP A 584 -18.49 -5.26 -19.37
CA TRP A 584 -19.40 -6.38 -19.22
C TRP A 584 -18.74 -7.55 -18.48
N LEU A 585 -17.48 -7.88 -18.80
CA LEU A 585 -16.76 -8.97 -18.15
C LEU A 585 -16.59 -8.70 -16.65
N HIS A 586 -16.14 -7.49 -16.27
CA HIS A 586 -15.96 -7.11 -14.87
C HIS A 586 -17.26 -7.26 -14.06
N ASP A 587 -18.39 -6.81 -14.61
CA ASP A 587 -19.68 -6.94 -13.96
C ASP A 587 -20.12 -8.41 -13.89
N ALA A 588 -19.96 -9.16 -14.98
CA ALA A 588 -20.46 -10.52 -15.09
C ALA A 588 -19.73 -11.51 -14.15
N ILE A 589 -18.44 -11.31 -13.88
CA ILE A 589 -17.65 -12.22 -13.03
C ILE A 589 -17.76 -11.89 -11.53
N GLY A 590 -18.39 -10.78 -11.14
CA GLY A 590 -18.39 -10.31 -9.75
C GLY A 590 -18.86 -11.37 -8.75
N SER A 591 -19.99 -12.04 -9.04
CA SER A 591 -20.52 -13.10 -8.16
C SER A 591 -19.65 -14.36 -8.12
N ASP A 592 -18.95 -14.71 -9.22
CA ASP A 592 -18.05 -15.86 -9.22
C ASP A 592 -16.75 -15.56 -8.47
N LEU A 593 -16.26 -14.31 -8.54
CA LEU A 593 -15.13 -13.85 -7.74
C LEU A 593 -15.47 -13.87 -6.25
N GLU A 594 -16.66 -13.42 -5.85
CA GLU A 594 -17.14 -13.56 -4.47
C GLU A 594 -17.20 -15.03 -4.04
N LYS A 595 -17.70 -15.93 -4.90
CA LYS A 595 -17.68 -17.37 -4.62
C LYS A 595 -16.24 -17.91 -4.48
N ALA A 596 -15.31 -17.44 -5.32
CA ALA A 596 -13.90 -17.83 -5.26
C ALA A 596 -13.24 -17.35 -3.95
N ARG A 597 -13.50 -16.11 -3.52
CA ARG A 597 -13.02 -15.56 -2.24
C ARG A 597 -13.53 -16.36 -1.04
N ASN A 598 -14.78 -16.82 -1.11
CA ASN A 598 -15.42 -17.60 -0.06
C ASN A 598 -15.15 -19.11 -0.15
N THR A 599 -14.25 -19.55 -1.05
CA THR A 599 -13.88 -20.96 -1.14
C THR A 599 -13.10 -21.35 0.11
N ALA A 600 -13.69 -22.23 0.92
CA ALA A 600 -13.13 -22.61 2.20
C ALA A 600 -11.77 -23.31 2.05
N VAL A 601 -10.82 -22.87 2.88
CA VAL A 601 -9.58 -23.61 3.11
C VAL A 601 -9.89 -24.71 4.12
N SER A 602 -9.73 -25.98 3.74
CA SER A 602 -10.04 -27.12 4.63
C SER A 602 -8.91 -27.46 5.61
N ASP A 603 -7.70 -26.98 5.35
CA ASP A 603 -6.51 -27.25 6.15
C ASP A 603 -6.11 -25.98 6.93
N ALA A 604 -6.17 -26.08 8.26
CA ALA A 604 -5.81 -25.00 9.17
C ALA A 604 -4.30 -24.67 9.19
N SER A 605 -3.49 -25.19 8.28
CA SER A 605 -2.11 -24.74 8.03
C SER A 605 -1.96 -23.93 6.74
N LYS A 606 -3.02 -23.81 5.93
CA LYS A 606 -3.00 -23.21 4.58
C LYS A 606 -3.43 -21.74 4.55
N VAL A 607 -3.07 -21.03 3.50
CA VAL A 607 -3.33 -19.59 3.35
C VAL A 607 -4.74 -19.37 2.85
N GLU A 608 -5.50 -18.58 3.60
CA GLU A 608 -6.80 -18.06 3.18
C GLU A 608 -6.70 -16.58 2.86
N PHE A 609 -6.20 -15.81 3.82
CA PHE A 609 -5.92 -14.38 3.70
C PHE A 609 -4.44 -14.09 3.88
N TYR A 610 -3.97 -13.06 3.19
CA TYR A 610 -2.62 -12.53 3.31
C TYR A 610 -2.64 -11.02 3.05
N SER A 611 -1.59 -10.30 3.46
CA SER A 611 -1.40 -8.90 3.07
C SER A 611 -0.07 -8.70 2.35
N PRO A 612 -0.06 -8.66 1.01
CA PRO A 612 1.18 -8.61 0.26
C PRO A 612 1.89 -7.27 0.32
N PRO A 613 3.21 -7.24 0.05
CA PRO A 613 3.95 -5.98 -0.08
C PRO A 613 3.36 -5.04 -1.15
N ALA A 614 2.71 -5.61 -2.17
CA ALA A 614 2.08 -4.85 -3.24
C ALA A 614 0.73 -4.21 -2.88
N VAL A 615 0.21 -4.39 -1.66
CA VAL A 615 -1.16 -3.97 -1.32
C VAL A 615 -1.40 -2.48 -1.52
N LEU A 616 -0.44 -1.63 -1.18
CA LEU A 616 -0.56 -0.17 -1.35
C LEU A 616 -0.68 0.23 -2.83
N GLU A 617 0.17 -0.36 -3.67
CA GLU A 617 0.15 -0.14 -5.11
C GLU A 617 -1.15 -0.65 -5.74
N ARG A 618 -1.66 -1.79 -5.26
CA ARG A 618 -2.96 -2.34 -5.69
C ARG A 618 -4.14 -1.47 -5.28
N VAL A 619 -4.08 -0.83 -4.10
CA VAL A 619 -5.11 0.13 -3.68
C VAL A 619 -5.09 1.36 -4.59
N ILE A 620 -3.92 1.93 -4.86
CA ILE A 620 -3.78 3.11 -5.74
C ILE A 620 -4.22 2.81 -7.17
N ASN A 621 -3.97 1.59 -7.66
CA ASN A 621 -4.45 1.14 -8.96
C ASN A 621 -5.95 0.75 -8.96
N GLY A 622 -6.63 0.83 -7.82
CA GLY A 622 -8.05 0.51 -7.68
C GLY A 622 -8.37 -0.97 -7.90
N MET A 623 -7.42 -1.86 -7.62
CA MET A 623 -7.56 -3.32 -7.68
C MET A 623 -8.01 -3.90 -6.34
N VAL A 624 -7.56 -3.29 -5.24
CA VAL A 624 -7.94 -3.62 -3.87
C VAL A 624 -8.73 -2.44 -3.29
N PRO A 625 -9.93 -2.67 -2.72
CA PRO A 625 -10.70 -1.61 -2.10
C PRO A 625 -10.05 -1.17 -0.78
N ALA A 626 -9.81 0.15 -0.67
CA ALA A 626 -9.61 0.82 0.61
C ALA A 626 -10.97 1.16 1.25
N ASP A 627 -10.96 1.41 2.55
CA ASP A 627 -12.11 2.03 3.21
C ASP A 627 -12.35 3.44 2.64
N LYS A 628 -13.62 3.82 2.51
CA LYS A 628 -14.03 5.12 1.95
C LYS A 628 -13.47 6.33 2.72
N HIS A 629 -13.11 6.16 3.99
CA HIS A 629 -12.54 7.21 4.84
C HIS A 629 -11.01 7.22 4.85
N VAL A 630 -10.36 6.23 4.24
CA VAL A 630 -8.91 6.07 4.21
C VAL A 630 -8.39 6.37 2.82
N HIS A 631 -7.44 7.30 2.72
CA HIS A 631 -6.84 7.68 1.45
C HIS A 631 -5.37 7.28 1.44
N ILE A 632 -4.96 6.61 0.37
CA ILE A 632 -3.58 6.18 0.15
C ILE A 632 -3.04 6.86 -1.09
N ARG A 633 -1.85 7.45 -0.98
CA ARG A 633 -1.18 8.14 -2.08
C ARG A 633 0.30 7.80 -2.11
N ALA A 634 0.81 7.37 -3.26
CA ALA A 634 2.24 7.36 -3.51
C ALA A 634 2.73 8.81 -3.71
N LEU A 635 3.85 9.16 -3.09
CA LEU A 635 4.37 10.52 -3.09
C LEU A 635 5.67 10.65 -3.88
N ALA A 636 6.63 9.78 -3.60
CA ALA A 636 7.96 9.81 -4.19
C ALA A 636 8.61 8.43 -4.14
N THR A 637 9.68 8.23 -4.92
CA THR A 637 10.50 7.03 -4.92
C THR A 637 11.91 7.40 -4.48
N ALA A 638 12.33 6.87 -3.34
CA ALA A 638 13.70 6.98 -2.84
C ALA A 638 14.64 6.12 -3.70
N VAL A 639 15.76 6.71 -4.10
CA VAL A 639 16.84 6.07 -4.87
C VAL A 639 18.17 6.35 -4.20
N SER A 640 19.16 5.48 -4.36
CA SER A 640 20.50 5.73 -3.80
C SER A 640 21.12 6.97 -4.45
N VAL A 641 21.75 7.83 -3.64
CA VAL A 641 22.57 8.95 -4.16
C VAL A 641 23.70 8.47 -5.07
N GLN A 642 24.17 7.22 -4.89
CA GLN A 642 25.22 6.62 -5.72
C GLN A 642 24.72 6.19 -7.10
N ASP A 643 23.40 6.00 -7.25
CA ASP A 643 22.74 5.45 -8.43
C ASP A 643 22.30 6.53 -9.43
N VAL A 644 22.42 7.82 -9.08
CA VAL A 644 21.89 8.95 -9.87
C VAL A 644 22.94 9.98 -10.29
N GLU A 645 22.64 10.74 -11.36
CA GLU A 645 23.50 11.78 -11.96
C GLU A 645 23.74 13.01 -11.08
#